data_AF-A0A2H4U7V5-F1
#
_entry.id   AF-A0A2H4U7V5-F1
#
_cell.length_a   1.000
_cell.length_b   1.000
_cell.length_c   1.000
_cell.angle_alpha   90.00
_cell.angle_beta   90.00
_cell.angle_gamma   90.00
#
_symmetry.space_group_name_H-M   'P 1'
#
loop_
_entity.id
_entity.type
_entity.pdbx_description
1 polymer ?
#
loop_
_entity_poly.entity_id
_entity_poly.type
_entity_poly.pdbx_seq_one_letter_code
_entity_poly.pdbx_strand_id
1 'polypeptide(L)'
;MNFKLKILFLGLLLVLCVNSVSAADSLNNMTLNDDVLLDGSDYVVGETILIDHDVSIAAKDHSTISAENNNVIFNVFSNAKLTLSNLNLTNANGVKGGAIYNNGVLVLNNCTFVNNKATFGGAIYNNGVLVLNNCTFVNNKATFGGAIYNNGTMILNNCTFESNIASVSGGAIYNLQDDLTIHDSAFIGNYAKIKNGILQGGAIANYANNLTVDNCSFVKNHLFNTNWYKNGKMYGGAIYNSGNNLIVKNSKFNGNYIYGYTDSMNKHVDLSDKYGGAVYSNADISAFLNNEFDSNEIYSMLSSYVTKKVYLSNKGIASAIAAYNKVIIINNTFSNNSAACPPVNIDNGERCIILNNTFINNNARSLAQSIKMDGNNTFIAGNTFYRDENATDKGYFENPDYWEVYEILIDGGVNNTISYNYFENSNGIHYLNSFGEDKTANLTISNNVFNNSKKSVFVEHINNVDITSNVFINSNYAISTYTGSHVNIKNNYFYGGGSDNSSHRGYLDINSHFTDISGNVFRKIGTEDSFGPVIYIKVRDNITIAGNAFIENTVAHGNGIISSLFGGFYYIDGITDVDGPLGNVEVNNNYFANNSLNDGAIFESRASKINIEHNIIENNDGLIILANETYYKTQYMNFTKNQIKDFTGDIMDYSYFYNSKNFDGSANEEYTGDSTSFLDKIFDFVKNLWDVYVKGKNSVKDPNNVDTNKNTTSSGSDVADNTDDSRDDIKSNSTDSSGDSDVGDSLDKSHYSAKNSLSESESNVGDSSSGLSSDSSSPEVHELEKSNVSKDIADDNYLIWIVLVIVVIFALLAIGYNKR
;
A
#
# COMPACT_ATOMS: atom_id res chain seq x y z
N MET A 1 90.09 -13.35 -26.23
CA MET A 1 90.15 -13.66 -24.78
C MET A 1 89.58 -12.48 -24.02
N ASN A 2 88.59 -12.59 -23.13
CA ASN A 2 88.10 -13.79 -22.47
C ASN A 2 86.63 -14.08 -22.81
N PHE A 3 86.50 -15.04 -23.72
CA PHE A 3 85.33 -15.85 -24.05
C PHE A 3 84.78 -16.63 -22.82
N LYS A 4 85.50 -16.60 -21.68
CA LYS A 4 85.06 -17.13 -20.38
C LYS A 4 84.02 -16.26 -19.66
N LEU A 5 83.83 -14.99 -20.02
CA LEU A 5 82.82 -14.13 -19.37
C LEU A 5 81.43 -14.19 -20.04
N LYS A 6 81.35 -14.53 -21.34
CA LYS A 6 80.07 -14.70 -22.05
C LYS A 6 79.40 -16.05 -21.78
N ILE A 7 80.17 -17.11 -21.51
CA ILE A 7 79.60 -18.42 -21.11
C ILE A 7 79.12 -18.39 -19.66
N LEU A 8 79.70 -17.54 -18.79
CA LEU A 8 79.20 -17.36 -17.43
C LEU A 8 77.88 -16.59 -17.39
N PHE A 9 77.68 -15.59 -18.29
CA PHE A 9 76.41 -14.86 -18.38
C PHE A 9 75.30 -15.65 -19.10
N LEU A 10 75.63 -16.51 -20.07
CA LEU A 10 74.64 -17.38 -20.71
C LEU A 10 74.25 -18.57 -19.81
N GLY A 11 75.16 -19.00 -18.92
CA GLY A 11 74.87 -20.00 -17.88
C GLY A 11 74.06 -19.45 -16.69
N LEU A 12 74.25 -18.17 -16.32
CA LEU A 12 73.45 -17.52 -15.26
C LEU A 12 72.06 -17.10 -15.75
N LEU A 13 71.86 -16.85 -17.05
CA LEU A 13 70.54 -16.56 -17.62
C LEU A 13 69.68 -17.82 -17.80
N LEU A 14 70.28 -19.02 -17.89
CA LEU A 14 69.54 -20.29 -17.99
C LEU A 14 69.10 -20.85 -16.62
N VAL A 15 69.62 -20.32 -15.51
CA VAL A 15 69.21 -20.71 -14.15
C VAL A 15 68.24 -19.69 -13.52
N LEU A 16 68.02 -18.54 -14.17
CA LEU A 16 67.02 -17.53 -13.76
C LEU A 16 65.78 -17.48 -14.68
N CYS A 17 65.65 -18.43 -15.60
CA CYS A 17 64.42 -18.67 -16.37
C CYS A 17 63.89 -20.09 -16.14
N VAL A 18 63.82 -20.51 -14.88
CA VAL A 18 62.76 -21.44 -14.49
C VAL A 18 61.58 -20.55 -14.15
N ASN A 19 60.57 -20.64 -15.00
CA ASN A 19 59.23 -20.12 -14.78
C ASN A 19 58.89 -20.09 -13.27
N SER A 20 58.82 -18.90 -12.67
CA SER A 20 57.94 -18.68 -11.53
C SER A 20 56.51 -18.63 -12.05
N VAL A 21 56.05 -19.76 -12.60
CA VAL A 21 54.64 -20.13 -12.49
C VAL A 21 54.53 -20.55 -11.03
N SER A 22 53.70 -19.88 -10.24
CA SER A 22 53.34 -20.37 -8.92
C SER A 22 52.85 -21.80 -9.11
N ALA A 23 53.64 -22.78 -8.69
CA ALA A 23 53.16 -24.14 -8.59
C ALA A 23 52.08 -24.08 -7.51
N ALA A 24 50.82 -23.97 -7.92
CA ALA A 24 49.72 -24.16 -7.00
C ALA A 24 49.83 -25.60 -6.49
N ASP A 25 49.90 -25.76 -5.18
CA ASP A 25 49.93 -27.10 -4.59
C ASP A 25 48.59 -27.79 -4.90
N SER A 26 48.64 -29.08 -5.24
CA SER A 26 47.41 -29.82 -5.51
C SER A 26 46.83 -30.36 -4.22
N LEU A 27 45.65 -29.85 -3.83
CA LEU A 27 44.92 -30.34 -2.65
C LEU A 27 44.47 -31.79 -2.83
N ASN A 28 44.36 -32.28 -4.07
CA ASN A 28 44.00 -33.66 -4.41
C ASN A 28 44.97 -34.70 -3.82
N ASN A 29 46.19 -34.30 -3.47
CA ASN A 29 47.22 -35.20 -2.94
C ASN A 29 47.23 -35.28 -1.40
N MET A 30 46.37 -34.52 -0.71
CA MET A 30 46.25 -34.57 0.75
C MET A 30 45.30 -35.68 1.18
N THR A 31 45.71 -36.45 2.18
CA THR A 31 44.83 -37.44 2.82
C THR A 31 43.87 -36.71 3.76
N LEU A 32 42.59 -36.63 3.41
CA LEU A 32 41.55 -35.92 4.17
C LEU A 32 41.00 -36.70 5.37
N ASN A 33 41.80 -37.56 5.99
CA ASN A 33 41.34 -38.42 7.10
C ASN A 33 41.30 -37.70 8.47
N ASP A 34 41.79 -36.47 8.54
CA ASP A 34 41.88 -35.63 9.74
C ASP A 34 41.56 -34.15 9.39
N ASP A 35 41.34 -33.30 10.40
CA ASP A 35 41.18 -31.85 10.21
C ASP A 35 42.43 -31.23 9.53
N VAL A 36 42.19 -30.45 8.47
CA VAL A 36 43.24 -29.85 7.64
C VAL A 36 43.37 -28.35 7.91
N LEU A 37 44.61 -27.90 8.08
CA LEU A 37 44.96 -26.48 8.15
C LEU A 37 45.88 -26.09 7.00
N LEU A 38 45.37 -25.25 6.09
CA LEU A 38 46.10 -24.73 4.96
C LEU A 38 46.99 -23.54 5.36
N ASP A 39 48.11 -23.38 4.67
CA ASP A 39 49.20 -22.48 5.04
C ASP A 39 49.06 -21.05 4.49
N GLY A 40 47.94 -20.75 3.83
CA GLY A 40 47.71 -19.46 3.15
C GLY A 40 48.01 -19.47 1.65
N SER A 41 48.50 -20.59 1.08
CA SER A 41 48.80 -20.70 -0.35
C SER A 41 47.55 -20.83 -1.23
N ASP A 42 47.76 -20.69 -2.55
CA ASP A 42 46.76 -21.00 -3.59
C ASP A 42 46.89 -22.48 -4.01
N TYR A 43 45.78 -23.20 -3.95
CA TYR A 43 45.67 -24.61 -4.29
C TYR A 43 44.82 -24.79 -5.55
N VAL A 44 45.25 -25.67 -6.45
CA VAL A 44 44.47 -26.05 -7.64
C VAL A 44 44.00 -27.49 -7.52
N VAL A 45 42.69 -27.69 -7.69
CA VAL A 45 42.07 -29.02 -7.71
C VAL A 45 41.82 -29.49 -9.14
N GLY A 46 42.51 -30.56 -9.54
CA GLY A 46 42.40 -31.14 -10.88
C GLY A 46 41.20 -32.09 -11.05
N GLU A 47 40.61 -32.52 -9.93
CA GLU A 47 39.46 -33.41 -9.83
C GLU A 47 38.65 -33.05 -8.58
N THR A 48 37.36 -33.40 -8.57
CA THR A 48 36.46 -33.16 -7.44
C THR A 48 36.90 -33.91 -6.19
N ILE A 49 36.94 -33.22 -5.06
CA ILE A 49 37.20 -33.81 -3.74
C ILE A 49 35.90 -34.39 -3.17
N LEU A 50 35.90 -35.69 -2.89
CA LEU A 50 34.76 -36.40 -2.30
C LEU A 50 34.89 -36.40 -0.77
N ILE A 51 33.83 -35.99 -0.08
CA ILE A 51 33.74 -35.96 1.38
C ILE A 51 32.70 -37.00 1.82
N ASP A 52 33.18 -38.15 2.30
CA ASP A 52 32.37 -39.31 2.72
C ASP A 52 32.38 -39.54 4.24
N HIS A 53 33.08 -38.69 4.98
CA HIS A 53 33.15 -38.65 6.44
C HIS A 53 33.32 -37.22 6.93
N ASP A 54 33.24 -37.03 8.25
CA ASP A 54 33.35 -35.71 8.87
C ASP A 54 34.77 -35.16 8.78
N VAL A 55 34.92 -33.94 8.26
CA VAL A 55 36.22 -33.28 8.13
C VAL A 55 36.08 -31.76 8.24
N SER A 56 37.07 -31.11 8.87
CA SER A 56 37.21 -29.66 8.87
C SER A 56 38.41 -29.23 8.04
N ILE A 57 38.25 -28.20 7.20
CA ILE A 57 39.34 -27.58 6.44
C ILE A 57 39.34 -26.09 6.75
N ALA A 58 40.45 -25.61 7.29
CA ALA A 58 40.61 -24.20 7.64
C ALA A 58 41.87 -23.62 7.01
N ALA A 59 41.93 -22.30 6.88
CA ALA A 59 43.20 -21.59 6.69
C ALA A 59 43.40 -20.51 7.76
N LYS A 60 44.67 -20.17 8.02
CA LYS A 60 45.00 -19.02 8.87
C LYS A 60 44.75 -17.69 8.14
N ASP A 61 45.16 -17.62 6.88
CA ASP A 61 45.17 -16.39 6.07
C ASP A 61 44.45 -16.59 4.72
N HIS A 62 43.18 -17.01 4.72
CA HIS A 62 42.33 -17.08 3.51
C HIS A 62 42.96 -17.78 2.28
N SER A 63 43.35 -19.06 2.42
CA SER A 63 43.83 -19.85 1.29
C SER A 63 42.81 -19.94 0.15
N THR A 64 43.28 -19.86 -1.09
CA THR A 64 42.45 -20.07 -2.27
C THR A 64 42.45 -21.52 -2.69
N ILE A 65 41.28 -22.08 -2.98
CA ILE A 65 41.11 -23.36 -3.65
C ILE A 65 40.39 -23.07 -4.98
N SER A 66 41.07 -23.32 -6.09
CA SER A 66 40.58 -23.05 -7.44
C SER A 66 40.42 -24.34 -8.24
N ALA A 67 39.33 -24.47 -9.00
CA ALA A 67 39.14 -25.57 -9.95
C ALA A 67 39.36 -25.16 -11.42
N GLU A 68 39.89 -23.95 -11.67
CA GLU A 68 40.28 -23.44 -13.00
C GLU A 68 39.21 -23.57 -14.11
N ASN A 69 37.94 -23.49 -13.74
CA ASN A 69 36.72 -23.66 -14.53
C ASN A 69 36.51 -25.08 -15.08
N ASN A 70 37.20 -26.08 -14.52
CA ASN A 70 37.16 -27.46 -15.01
C ASN A 70 36.22 -28.36 -14.23
N ASN A 71 36.10 -28.18 -12.91
CA ASN A 71 35.42 -29.13 -12.03
C ASN A 71 34.65 -28.45 -10.88
N VAL A 72 33.88 -29.27 -10.16
CA VAL A 72 33.39 -28.97 -8.81
C VAL A 72 34.55 -29.15 -7.82
N ILE A 73 34.63 -28.31 -6.77
CA ILE A 73 35.69 -28.45 -5.76
C ILE A 73 35.35 -29.57 -4.78
N PHE A 74 34.20 -29.49 -4.10
CA PHE A 74 33.78 -30.46 -3.09
C PHE A 74 32.44 -31.12 -3.41
N ASN A 75 32.34 -32.42 -3.15
CA ASN A 75 31.09 -33.17 -3.12
C ASN A 75 30.91 -33.81 -1.75
N VAL A 76 29.92 -33.34 -0.99
CA VAL A 76 29.64 -33.80 0.38
C VAL A 76 28.53 -34.85 0.34
N PHE A 77 28.85 -36.06 0.79
CA PHE A 77 27.89 -37.17 0.85
C PHE A 77 26.93 -37.02 2.04
N SER A 78 25.79 -37.69 1.96
CA SER A 78 24.69 -37.53 2.93
C SER A 78 25.04 -37.94 4.36
N ASN A 79 26.05 -38.77 4.54
CA ASN A 79 26.53 -39.27 5.83
C ASN A 79 27.74 -38.47 6.37
N ALA A 80 28.09 -37.34 5.76
CA ALA A 80 29.30 -36.59 6.07
C ALA A 80 29.01 -35.14 6.46
N LYS A 81 29.86 -34.59 7.32
CA LYS A 81 29.92 -33.17 7.67
C LYS A 81 31.21 -32.53 7.16
N LEU A 82 31.09 -31.51 6.33
CA LEU A 82 32.21 -30.65 5.93
C LEU A 82 32.13 -29.31 6.67
N THR A 83 33.19 -28.96 7.41
CA THR A 83 33.35 -27.62 7.99
C THR A 83 34.46 -26.87 7.26
N LEU A 84 34.15 -25.75 6.62
CA LEU A 84 35.14 -24.89 5.97
C LEU A 84 35.30 -23.58 6.74
N SER A 85 36.53 -23.10 6.91
CA SER A 85 36.79 -21.84 7.62
C SER A 85 37.91 -21.01 7.01
N ASN A 86 37.66 -19.72 6.77
CA ASN A 86 38.63 -18.78 6.19
C ASN A 86 39.18 -19.28 4.85
N LEU A 87 38.33 -19.60 3.88
CA LEU A 87 38.75 -20.13 2.57
C LEU A 87 38.16 -19.32 1.42
N ASN A 88 38.90 -19.19 0.33
CA ASN A 88 38.40 -18.66 -0.93
C ASN A 88 38.20 -19.79 -1.94
N LEU A 89 36.95 -20.07 -2.33
CA LEU A 89 36.61 -21.10 -3.31
C LEU A 89 36.28 -20.43 -4.64
N THR A 90 37.10 -20.67 -5.66
CA THR A 90 37.06 -19.85 -6.87
C THR A 90 37.07 -20.62 -8.17
N ASN A 91 36.54 -19.98 -9.21
CA ASN A 91 36.61 -20.44 -10.60
C ASN A 91 36.18 -21.90 -10.76
N ALA A 92 35.19 -22.38 -10.01
CA ALA A 92 34.69 -23.73 -10.16
C ALA A 92 33.54 -23.80 -11.17
N ASN A 93 33.35 -24.97 -11.78
CA ASN A 93 32.38 -25.16 -12.85
C ASN A 93 31.69 -26.53 -12.72
N GLY A 94 30.38 -26.52 -12.50
CA GLY A 94 29.61 -27.74 -12.26
C GLY A 94 28.22 -27.72 -12.88
N VAL A 95 27.49 -28.82 -12.73
CA VAL A 95 26.05 -28.84 -13.06
C VAL A 95 25.25 -28.47 -11.82
N LYS A 96 25.51 -29.14 -10.70
CA LYS A 96 24.92 -28.88 -9.37
C LYS A 96 26.00 -28.36 -8.44
N GLY A 97 26.00 -27.05 -8.20
CA GLY A 97 27.03 -26.38 -7.43
C GLY A 97 28.28 -26.18 -8.27
N GLY A 98 28.74 -24.93 -8.42
CA GLY A 98 30.02 -24.69 -9.08
C GLY A 98 31.16 -25.14 -8.18
N ALA A 99 31.21 -24.62 -6.95
CA ALA A 99 32.22 -24.97 -5.97
C ALA A 99 31.84 -26.21 -5.15
N ILE A 100 30.60 -26.29 -4.66
CA ILE A 100 30.20 -27.33 -3.72
C ILE A 100 28.83 -27.94 -4.08
N TYR A 101 28.78 -29.27 -4.14
CA TYR A 101 27.54 -30.04 -4.09
C TYR A 101 27.37 -30.64 -2.70
N ASN A 102 26.32 -30.26 -1.97
CA ASN A 102 26.08 -30.73 -0.59
C ASN A 102 24.86 -31.64 -0.49
N ASN A 103 25.05 -32.91 -0.08
CA ASN A 103 23.97 -33.80 0.37
C ASN A 103 24.00 -34.08 1.88
N GLY A 104 25.08 -33.70 2.58
CA GLY A 104 25.28 -33.92 4.00
C GLY A 104 25.10 -32.64 4.80
N VAL A 105 26.00 -32.40 5.75
CA VAL A 105 26.04 -31.16 6.56
C VAL A 105 27.21 -30.30 6.12
N LEU A 106 26.95 -29.08 5.67
CA LEU A 106 27.95 -28.11 5.26
C LEU A 106 27.92 -26.91 6.20
N VAL A 107 29.02 -26.68 6.92
CA VAL A 107 29.20 -25.52 7.78
C VAL A 107 30.29 -24.62 7.19
N LEU A 108 29.94 -23.39 6.86
CA LEU A 108 30.86 -22.42 6.26
C LEU A 108 31.01 -21.22 7.18
N ASN A 109 32.26 -20.93 7.57
CA ASN A 109 32.57 -19.78 8.42
C ASN A 109 33.61 -18.90 7.73
N ASN A 110 33.27 -17.63 7.49
CA ASN A 110 34.22 -16.67 6.91
C ASN A 110 34.82 -17.14 5.57
N CYS A 111 34.00 -17.76 4.71
CA CYS A 111 34.42 -18.25 3.40
C CYS A 111 33.96 -17.31 2.28
N THR A 112 34.77 -17.21 1.23
CA THR A 112 34.47 -16.41 0.03
C THR A 112 34.30 -17.32 -1.18
N PHE A 113 33.25 -17.12 -1.97
CA PHE A 113 33.00 -17.83 -3.22
C PHE A 113 33.05 -16.85 -4.39
N VAL A 114 34.00 -17.03 -5.32
CA VAL A 114 34.25 -16.05 -6.39
C VAL A 114 34.25 -16.70 -7.77
N ASN A 115 33.50 -16.10 -8.70
CA ASN A 115 33.49 -16.49 -10.12
C ASN A 115 33.15 -17.96 -10.39
N ASN A 116 32.41 -18.62 -9.48
CA ASN A 116 31.97 -19.99 -9.69
C ASN A 116 30.75 -20.04 -10.62
N LYS A 117 30.63 -21.11 -11.39
CA LYS A 117 29.60 -21.27 -12.42
C LYS A 117 28.92 -22.62 -12.30
N ALA A 118 27.60 -22.64 -12.48
CA ALA A 118 26.86 -23.89 -12.59
C ALA A 118 25.58 -23.78 -13.42
N THR A 119 24.86 -24.89 -13.56
CA THR A 119 23.44 -24.83 -13.97
C THR A 119 22.56 -24.45 -12.78
N PHE A 120 22.78 -25.09 -11.63
CA PHE A 120 22.04 -24.82 -10.39
C PHE A 120 23.03 -24.44 -9.28
N GLY A 121 22.91 -23.23 -8.75
CA GLY A 121 23.75 -22.75 -7.65
C GLY A 121 25.17 -22.46 -8.12
N GLY A 122 25.45 -21.23 -8.54
CA GLY A 122 26.73 -20.89 -9.17
C GLY A 122 27.92 -21.21 -8.28
N ALA A 123 27.78 -21.05 -6.97
CA ALA A 123 28.71 -21.52 -5.96
C ALA A 123 28.27 -22.85 -5.33
N ILE A 124 27.06 -22.90 -4.78
CA ILE A 124 26.60 -24.03 -3.94
C ILE A 124 25.26 -24.55 -4.41
N TYR A 125 25.16 -25.87 -4.56
CA TYR A 125 23.90 -26.57 -4.58
C TYR A 125 23.71 -27.32 -3.27
N ASN A 126 22.68 -26.96 -2.51
CA ASN A 126 22.35 -27.58 -1.23
C ASN A 126 21.14 -28.52 -1.35
N ASN A 127 21.33 -29.78 -0.99
CA ASN A 127 20.29 -30.80 -0.83
C ASN A 127 20.24 -31.36 0.61
N GLY A 128 21.22 -31.00 1.45
CA GLY A 128 21.31 -31.38 2.86
C GLY A 128 21.12 -30.17 3.76
N VAL A 129 21.96 -30.04 4.79
CA VAL A 129 21.96 -28.90 5.72
C VAL A 129 23.10 -27.96 5.37
N LEU A 130 22.79 -26.68 5.17
CA LEU A 130 23.76 -25.62 4.92
C LEU A 130 23.68 -24.56 6.02
N VAL A 131 24.81 -24.33 6.70
CA VAL A 131 24.97 -23.27 7.69
C VAL A 131 26.02 -22.29 7.17
N LEU A 132 25.61 -21.03 6.99
CA LEU A 132 26.45 -19.94 6.49
C LEU A 132 26.64 -18.87 7.57
N ASN A 133 27.88 -18.62 7.97
CA ASN A 133 28.23 -17.55 8.89
C ASN A 133 29.34 -16.69 8.29
N ASN A 134 29.10 -15.39 8.15
CA ASN A 134 30.11 -14.43 7.69
C ASN A 134 30.66 -14.75 6.29
N CYS A 135 29.86 -15.36 5.41
CA CYS A 135 30.32 -15.78 4.09
C CYS A 135 30.05 -14.71 3.03
N THR A 136 30.90 -14.68 2.00
CA THR A 136 30.79 -13.72 0.89
C THR A 136 30.70 -14.45 -0.46
N PHE A 137 29.74 -14.08 -1.30
CA PHE A 137 29.51 -14.65 -2.63
C PHE A 137 29.61 -13.54 -3.68
N VAL A 138 30.61 -13.60 -4.55
CA VAL A 138 30.90 -12.56 -5.55
C VAL A 138 30.94 -13.11 -6.96
N ASN A 139 30.19 -12.49 -7.87
CA ASN A 139 30.24 -12.78 -9.31
C ASN A 139 30.00 -14.26 -9.67
N ASN A 140 29.26 -15.00 -8.84
CA ASN A 140 28.89 -16.37 -9.16
C ASN A 140 27.74 -16.36 -10.17
N LYS A 141 27.70 -17.37 -11.03
CA LYS A 141 26.74 -17.42 -12.14
C LYS A 141 26.06 -18.77 -12.29
N ALA A 142 24.74 -18.77 -12.42
CA ALA A 142 23.99 -19.99 -12.73
C ALA A 142 22.77 -19.75 -13.61
N THR A 143 22.07 -20.82 -13.96
CA THR A 143 20.71 -20.72 -14.51
C THR A 143 19.70 -20.35 -13.43
N PHE A 144 19.77 -21.03 -12.29
CA PHE A 144 18.96 -20.76 -11.10
C PHE A 144 19.87 -20.60 -9.88
N GLY A 145 19.66 -19.54 -9.11
CA GLY A 145 20.47 -19.26 -7.92
C GLY A 145 21.89 -18.87 -8.30
N GLY A 146 22.12 -17.62 -8.65
CA GLY A 146 23.43 -17.17 -9.16
C GLY A 146 24.58 -17.52 -8.20
N ALA A 147 24.33 -17.52 -6.90
CA ALA A 147 25.24 -18.08 -5.89
C ALA A 147 24.74 -19.44 -5.37
N ILE A 148 23.52 -19.50 -4.84
CA ILE A 148 23.02 -20.66 -4.10
C ILE A 148 21.71 -21.15 -4.70
N TYR A 149 21.66 -22.46 -4.95
CA TYR A 149 20.42 -23.18 -5.17
C TYR A 149 20.14 -24.05 -3.94
N ASN A 150 19.02 -23.81 -3.26
CA ASN A 150 18.66 -24.48 -2.03
C ASN A 150 17.44 -25.39 -2.21
N ASN A 151 17.67 -26.69 -2.01
CA ASN A 151 16.67 -27.77 -1.97
C ASN A 151 16.71 -28.53 -0.64
N GLY A 152 17.43 -28.01 0.36
CA GLY A 152 17.54 -28.57 1.71
C GLY A 152 17.44 -27.47 2.76
N THR A 153 17.80 -27.75 4.01
CA THR A 153 17.76 -26.74 5.08
C THR A 153 18.90 -25.74 4.91
N MET A 154 18.60 -24.44 5.01
CA MET A 154 19.61 -23.38 4.95
C MET A 154 19.41 -22.38 6.09
N ILE A 155 20.49 -22.10 6.82
CA ILE A 155 20.58 -21.06 7.83
C ILE A 155 21.62 -20.05 7.35
N LEU A 156 21.21 -18.80 7.22
CA LEU A 156 22.02 -17.75 6.61
C LEU A 156 22.14 -16.54 7.55
N ASN A 157 23.35 -16.34 8.08
CA ASN A 157 23.67 -15.31 9.05
C ASN A 157 24.86 -14.45 8.57
N ASN A 158 24.68 -13.13 8.58
CA ASN A 158 25.72 -12.14 8.33
C ASN A 158 26.52 -12.39 7.04
N CYS A 159 25.82 -12.69 5.94
CA CYS A 159 26.46 -12.98 4.65
C CYS A 159 26.32 -11.83 3.67
N THR A 160 27.26 -11.76 2.72
CA THR A 160 27.23 -10.78 1.63
C THR A 160 27.11 -11.48 0.27
N PHE A 161 26.14 -11.07 -0.53
CA PHE A 161 25.95 -11.51 -1.91
C PHE A 161 26.13 -10.31 -2.83
N GLU A 162 27.17 -10.32 -3.64
CA GLU A 162 27.52 -9.21 -4.52
C GLU A 162 27.61 -9.65 -5.98
N SER A 163 26.89 -8.94 -6.84
CA SER A 163 26.97 -9.08 -8.30
C SER A 163 26.79 -10.52 -8.80
N ASN A 164 26.02 -11.35 -8.10
CA ASN A 164 25.71 -12.71 -8.54
C ASN A 164 24.63 -12.67 -9.62
N ILE A 165 24.71 -13.63 -10.54
CA ILE A 165 23.94 -13.59 -11.79
C ILE A 165 23.21 -14.91 -12.03
N ALA A 166 21.88 -14.84 -12.13
CA ALA A 166 21.08 -15.94 -12.65
C ALA A 166 20.65 -15.68 -14.10
N SER A 167 20.55 -16.72 -14.93
CA SER A 167 19.96 -16.56 -16.27
C SER A 167 18.43 -16.74 -16.29
N VAL A 168 17.81 -17.14 -15.17
CA VAL A 168 16.36 -17.32 -15.04
C VAL A 168 15.83 -16.67 -13.75
N SER A 169 16.14 -17.21 -12.57
CA SER A 169 15.57 -16.72 -11.30
C SER A 169 16.57 -16.79 -10.15
N GLY A 170 16.40 -15.88 -9.18
CA GLY A 170 17.21 -15.83 -7.97
C GLY A 170 18.64 -15.40 -8.27
N GLY A 171 18.86 -14.12 -8.55
CA GLY A 171 20.19 -13.63 -8.94
C GLY A 171 21.29 -13.98 -7.93
N ALA A 172 20.95 -14.08 -6.63
CA ALA A 172 21.79 -14.70 -5.62
C ALA A 172 21.26 -16.08 -5.20
N ILE A 173 20.03 -16.14 -4.71
CA ILE A 173 19.46 -17.33 -4.04
C ILE A 173 18.19 -17.79 -4.75
N TYR A 174 18.12 -19.08 -5.03
CA TYR A 174 16.91 -19.77 -5.44
C TYR A 174 16.54 -20.81 -4.38
N ASN A 175 15.38 -20.64 -3.74
CA ASN A 175 14.95 -21.46 -2.60
C ASN A 175 13.69 -22.27 -2.90
N LEU A 176 13.75 -23.56 -2.57
CA LEU A 176 12.65 -24.53 -2.66
C LEU A 176 12.27 -25.18 -1.32
N GLN A 177 12.97 -24.84 -0.23
CA GLN A 177 12.71 -25.43 1.09
C GLN A 177 12.06 -24.44 2.05
N ASP A 178 11.08 -24.91 2.82
CA ASP A 178 10.36 -24.11 3.82
C ASP A 178 11.29 -23.60 4.94
N ASP A 179 10.80 -22.61 5.70
CA ASP A 179 11.41 -22.08 6.93
C ASP A 179 12.78 -21.43 6.74
N LEU A 180 12.98 -20.76 5.60
CA LEU A 180 14.20 -19.98 5.37
C LEU A 180 14.19 -18.69 6.18
N THR A 181 15.15 -18.57 7.09
CA THR A 181 15.47 -17.31 7.79
C THR A 181 16.78 -16.74 7.28
N ILE A 182 16.75 -15.47 6.86
CA ILE A 182 17.90 -14.68 6.43
C ILE A 182 18.01 -13.50 7.38
N HIS A 183 19.14 -13.37 8.06
CA HIS A 183 19.38 -12.24 8.95
C HIS A 183 20.75 -11.60 8.81
N ASP A 184 20.83 -10.32 9.14
CA ASP A 184 22.06 -9.52 9.18
C ASP A 184 22.84 -9.48 7.86
N SER A 185 22.17 -9.66 6.72
CA SER A 185 22.82 -9.95 5.44
C SER A 185 22.65 -8.86 4.38
N ALA A 186 23.59 -8.79 3.44
CA ALA A 186 23.61 -7.80 2.36
C ALA A 186 23.51 -8.43 0.98
N PHE A 187 22.63 -7.91 0.13
CA PHE A 187 22.44 -8.27 -1.26
C PHE A 187 22.66 -7.03 -2.14
N ILE A 188 23.76 -7.03 -2.89
CA ILE A 188 24.25 -5.84 -3.62
C ILE A 188 24.39 -6.17 -5.09
N GLY A 189 23.61 -5.51 -5.95
CA GLY A 189 23.78 -5.61 -7.40
C GLY A 189 23.55 -7.01 -7.98
N ASN A 190 22.88 -7.91 -7.24
CA ASN A 190 22.54 -9.24 -7.77
C ASN A 190 21.44 -9.12 -8.81
N TYR A 191 21.47 -9.96 -9.83
CA TYR A 191 20.44 -9.89 -10.86
C TYR A 191 20.13 -11.20 -11.58
N ALA A 192 18.91 -11.27 -12.11
CA ALA A 192 18.53 -12.31 -13.07
C ALA A 192 18.31 -11.71 -14.45
N LYS A 193 18.81 -12.41 -15.49
CA LYS A 193 18.77 -11.96 -16.89
C LYS A 193 18.42 -13.08 -17.86
N ILE A 194 17.35 -12.89 -18.63
CA ILE A 194 16.97 -13.81 -19.72
C ILE A 194 16.66 -13.04 -21.02
N LYS A 195 16.67 -13.76 -22.14
CA LYS A 195 16.25 -13.22 -23.44
C LYS A 195 14.73 -13.18 -23.60
N ASN A 196 14.02 -14.23 -23.18
CA ASN A 196 12.55 -14.35 -23.22
C ASN A 196 12.11 -15.23 -22.03
N GLY A 197 10.96 -14.97 -21.41
CA GLY A 197 10.39 -15.82 -20.35
C GLY A 197 10.19 -15.10 -19.00
N ILE A 198 9.90 -15.88 -17.96
CA ILE A 198 9.61 -15.37 -16.62
C ILE A 198 10.92 -15.14 -15.85
N LEU A 199 11.08 -13.96 -15.27
CA LEU A 199 12.17 -13.60 -14.37
C LEU A 199 11.62 -13.34 -12.98
N GLN A 200 12.22 -13.95 -11.97
CA GLN A 200 11.75 -13.87 -10.58
C GLN A 200 12.94 -13.64 -9.66
N GLY A 201 12.87 -12.58 -8.84
CA GLY A 201 13.82 -12.32 -7.77
C GLY A 201 15.23 -11.94 -8.25
N GLY A 202 15.52 -10.64 -8.33
CA GLY A 202 16.87 -10.17 -8.70
C GLY A 202 17.93 -10.55 -7.67
N ALA A 203 17.56 -10.67 -6.39
CA ALA A 203 18.39 -11.28 -5.36
C ALA A 203 17.86 -12.66 -4.97
N ILE A 204 16.61 -12.74 -4.51
CA ILE A 204 16.04 -13.95 -3.92
C ILE A 204 14.78 -14.35 -4.70
N ALA A 205 14.75 -15.58 -5.18
CA ALA A 205 13.53 -16.23 -5.66
C ALA A 205 13.16 -17.35 -4.68
N ASN A 206 12.02 -17.18 -4.02
CA ASN A 206 11.52 -18.12 -3.03
C ASN A 206 10.20 -18.74 -3.47
N TYR A 207 10.15 -20.07 -3.50
CA TYR A 207 8.94 -20.84 -3.85
C TYR A 207 8.39 -21.66 -2.67
N ALA A 208 8.98 -21.51 -1.49
CA ALA A 208 8.70 -22.30 -0.30
C ALA A 208 8.14 -21.44 0.83
N ASN A 209 7.44 -22.05 1.78
CA ASN A 209 6.72 -21.33 2.83
C ASN A 209 7.67 -20.72 3.88
N ASN A 210 7.16 -19.73 4.61
CA ASN A 210 7.76 -19.14 5.80
C ASN A 210 9.13 -18.48 5.56
N LEU A 211 9.22 -17.61 4.56
CA LEU A 211 10.41 -16.77 4.37
C LEU A 211 10.44 -15.63 5.38
N THR A 212 11.48 -15.59 6.20
CA THR A 212 11.77 -14.45 7.10
C THR A 212 13.06 -13.74 6.66
N VAL A 213 12.96 -12.43 6.45
CA VAL A 213 14.07 -11.52 6.15
C VAL A 213 14.15 -10.48 7.25
N ASP A 214 15.23 -10.48 8.02
CA ASP A 214 15.42 -9.61 9.20
C ASP A 214 16.75 -8.86 9.12
N ASN A 215 16.75 -7.56 9.42
CA ASN A 215 17.97 -6.75 9.47
C ASN A 215 18.86 -6.88 8.22
N CYS A 216 18.26 -6.92 7.03
CA CYS A 216 18.98 -7.12 5.78
C CYS A 216 19.02 -5.83 4.93
N SER A 217 19.99 -5.77 4.01
CA SER A 217 20.13 -4.66 3.06
C SER A 217 20.10 -5.16 1.62
N PHE A 218 19.18 -4.63 0.81
CA PHE A 218 19.02 -4.91 -0.61
C PHE A 218 19.30 -3.64 -1.41
N VAL A 219 20.45 -3.61 -2.09
CA VAL A 219 20.92 -2.44 -2.83
C VAL A 219 21.08 -2.78 -4.31
N LYS A 220 20.36 -2.08 -5.18
CA LYS A 220 20.50 -2.19 -6.64
C LYS A 220 20.36 -3.59 -7.22
N ASN A 221 19.65 -4.48 -6.51
CA ASN A 221 19.28 -5.77 -7.06
C ASN A 221 18.21 -5.57 -8.12
N HIS A 222 18.26 -6.38 -9.18
CA HIS A 222 17.39 -6.12 -10.29
C HIS A 222 17.08 -7.32 -11.17
N LEU A 223 16.03 -7.17 -11.98
CA LEU A 223 15.73 -8.09 -13.06
C LEU A 223 15.99 -7.40 -14.41
N PHE A 224 16.67 -8.11 -15.32
CA PHE A 224 16.98 -7.61 -16.65
C PHE A 224 16.38 -8.45 -17.78
N ASN A 225 15.57 -7.86 -18.65
CA ASN A 225 15.16 -8.50 -19.89
C ASN A 225 15.73 -7.77 -21.12
N THR A 226 16.53 -8.49 -21.93
CA THR A 226 17.18 -7.91 -23.14
C THR A 226 16.24 -7.70 -24.33
N ASN A 227 15.11 -8.40 -24.42
CA ASN A 227 14.12 -8.27 -25.50
C ASN A 227 12.72 -8.06 -24.91
N TRP A 228 12.45 -6.83 -24.49
CA TRP A 228 11.31 -6.48 -23.63
C TRP A 228 9.91 -6.79 -24.21
N TYR A 229 9.74 -6.86 -25.53
CA TYR A 229 8.41 -6.89 -26.20
C TYR A 229 7.74 -8.23 -26.39
N LYS A 230 8.38 -9.34 -26.02
CA LYS A 230 7.80 -10.67 -26.22
C LYS A 230 7.73 -11.42 -24.90
N ASN A 231 6.63 -11.18 -24.17
CA ASN A 231 6.07 -12.11 -23.19
C ASN A 231 6.92 -12.36 -21.92
N GLY A 232 7.83 -11.46 -21.55
CA GLY A 232 8.68 -11.69 -20.40
C GLY A 232 8.07 -11.17 -19.11
N LYS A 233 7.47 -12.00 -18.26
CA LYS A 233 6.94 -11.59 -16.95
C LYS A 233 8.06 -11.37 -15.95
N MET A 234 8.04 -10.29 -15.16
CA MET A 234 9.11 -9.99 -14.20
C MET A 234 8.54 -9.63 -12.84
N TYR A 235 9.04 -10.28 -11.79
CA TYR A 235 8.49 -10.18 -10.44
C TYR A 235 9.61 -10.02 -9.41
N GLY A 236 9.58 -8.93 -8.64
CA GLY A 236 10.51 -8.72 -7.53
C GLY A 236 11.93 -8.37 -7.98
N GLY A 237 12.23 -7.08 -8.13
CA GLY A 237 13.58 -6.61 -8.44
C GLY A 237 14.62 -7.05 -7.41
N ALA A 238 14.23 -7.18 -6.14
CA ALA A 238 15.04 -7.83 -5.11
C ALA A 238 14.48 -9.20 -4.74
N ILE A 239 13.24 -9.26 -4.25
CA ILE A 239 12.64 -10.49 -3.69
C ILE A 239 11.39 -10.86 -4.48
N TYR A 240 11.38 -12.09 -4.95
CA TYR A 240 10.18 -12.80 -5.39
C TYR A 240 9.81 -13.85 -4.35
N ASN A 241 8.55 -13.83 -3.88
CA ASN A 241 8.04 -14.84 -2.96
C ASN A 241 6.69 -15.40 -3.43
N SER A 242 6.65 -16.72 -3.68
CA SER A 242 5.40 -17.45 -3.94
C SER A 242 5.00 -18.46 -2.88
N GLY A 243 5.82 -18.65 -1.85
CA GLY A 243 5.42 -19.44 -0.69
C GLY A 243 4.56 -18.63 0.26
N ASN A 244 3.78 -19.33 1.09
CA ASN A 244 2.95 -18.69 2.10
C ASN A 244 3.79 -18.10 3.23
N ASN A 245 3.25 -17.06 3.88
CA ASN A 245 3.88 -16.34 5.00
C ASN A 245 5.25 -15.73 4.64
N LEU A 246 5.21 -14.49 4.14
CA LEU A 246 6.39 -13.65 4.02
C LEU A 246 6.47 -12.71 5.23
N ILE A 247 7.63 -12.65 5.89
CA ILE A 247 7.94 -11.63 6.89
C ILE A 247 9.22 -10.91 6.48
N VAL A 248 9.12 -9.60 6.24
CA VAL A 248 10.26 -8.72 5.99
C VAL A 248 10.28 -7.65 7.06
N LYS A 249 11.35 -7.59 7.86
CA LYS A 249 11.44 -6.63 8.95
C LYS A 249 12.83 -6.03 9.12
N ASN A 250 12.87 -4.83 9.68
CA ASN A 250 14.09 -4.09 10.02
C ASN A 250 15.07 -3.96 8.83
N SER A 251 14.58 -4.02 7.60
CA SER A 251 15.41 -4.16 6.40
C SER A 251 15.35 -2.93 5.51
N LYS A 252 16.37 -2.76 4.68
CA LYS A 252 16.50 -1.62 3.75
C LYS A 252 16.47 -2.09 2.30
N PHE A 253 15.67 -1.43 1.48
CA PHE A 253 15.57 -1.62 0.04
C PHE A 253 15.89 -0.31 -0.65
N ASN A 254 17.11 -0.19 -1.19
CA ASN A 254 17.59 1.02 -1.84
C ASN A 254 17.85 0.76 -3.32
N GLY A 255 17.13 1.46 -4.19
CA GLY A 255 17.44 1.48 -5.61
C GLY A 255 17.29 0.13 -6.29
N ASN A 256 16.41 -0.77 -5.81
CA ASN A 256 16.14 -2.03 -6.50
C ASN A 256 15.18 -1.79 -7.66
N TYR A 257 15.37 -2.51 -8.76
CA TYR A 257 14.63 -2.20 -9.97
C TYR A 257 14.34 -3.38 -10.91
N ILE A 258 13.36 -3.18 -11.78
CA ILE A 258 13.11 -4.05 -12.94
C ILE A 258 13.38 -3.22 -14.19
N TYR A 259 14.21 -3.73 -15.12
CA TYR A 259 14.58 -3.00 -16.33
C TYR A 259 14.74 -3.86 -17.59
N GLY A 260 14.62 -3.21 -18.75
CA GLY A 260 14.97 -3.81 -20.03
C GLY A 260 14.76 -2.88 -21.23
N TYR A 261 15.04 -3.42 -22.42
CA TYR A 261 15.27 -2.63 -23.63
C TYR A 261 14.09 -2.59 -24.60
N THR A 262 13.86 -1.38 -25.12
CA THR A 262 12.87 -1.09 -26.14
C THR A 262 13.53 -0.86 -27.52
N ASP A 263 12.89 -1.34 -28.59
CA ASP A 263 13.27 -1.23 -29.99
C ASP A 263 12.62 0.04 -30.56
N SER A 264 13.24 0.59 -31.61
CA SER A 264 12.81 1.87 -32.18
C SER A 264 11.47 1.82 -32.91
N MET A 265 10.91 0.62 -33.16
CA MET A 265 9.63 0.45 -33.86
C MET A 265 8.44 0.38 -32.89
N ASN A 266 8.65 0.00 -31.63
CA ASN A 266 7.62 -0.16 -30.61
C ASN A 266 7.78 0.90 -29.51
N LYS A 267 7.34 2.14 -29.81
CA LYS A 267 7.39 3.28 -28.86
C LYS A 267 6.45 3.14 -27.66
N HIS A 268 5.50 2.21 -27.72
CA HIS A 268 4.54 1.92 -26.66
C HIS A 268 4.91 0.59 -26.03
N VAL A 269 5.19 0.62 -24.74
CA VAL A 269 5.80 -0.49 -24.01
C VAL A 269 4.79 -0.99 -23.01
N ASP A 270 4.24 -2.18 -23.23
CA ASP A 270 3.34 -2.79 -22.28
C ASP A 270 4.14 -3.31 -21.08
N LEU A 271 3.86 -2.72 -19.91
CA LEU A 271 4.52 -3.04 -18.66
C LEU A 271 3.63 -3.91 -17.76
N SER A 272 2.47 -4.40 -18.23
CA SER A 272 1.41 -5.03 -17.42
C SER A 272 1.82 -6.33 -16.74
N ASP A 273 2.88 -6.95 -17.24
CA ASP A 273 3.47 -8.18 -16.72
C ASP A 273 4.69 -7.93 -15.81
N LYS A 274 4.77 -6.76 -15.13
CA LYS A 274 5.90 -6.35 -14.28
C LYS A 274 5.39 -5.88 -12.93
N TYR A 275 5.92 -6.46 -11.85
CA TYR A 275 5.42 -6.22 -10.50
C TYR A 275 6.55 -6.18 -9.47
N GLY A 276 6.49 -5.23 -8.53
CA GLY A 276 7.39 -5.17 -7.37
C GLY A 276 8.84 -4.83 -7.74
N GLY A 277 9.17 -3.54 -7.86
CA GLY A 277 10.54 -3.05 -8.05
C GLY A 277 11.50 -3.51 -6.95
N ALA A 278 11.02 -3.67 -5.72
CA ALA A 278 11.75 -4.33 -4.64
C ALA A 278 11.19 -5.72 -4.34
N VAL A 279 9.95 -5.79 -3.86
CA VAL A 279 9.34 -7.04 -3.38
C VAL A 279 8.06 -7.34 -4.17
N TYR A 280 7.97 -8.57 -4.65
CA TYR A 280 6.74 -9.17 -5.13
C TYR A 280 6.38 -10.37 -4.24
N SER A 281 5.13 -10.43 -3.76
CA SER A 281 4.63 -11.61 -3.08
C SER A 281 3.18 -11.95 -3.39
N ASN A 282 2.92 -13.21 -3.72
CA ASN A 282 1.58 -13.77 -3.82
C ASN A 282 1.24 -14.74 -2.67
N ALA A 283 1.87 -14.53 -1.50
CA ALA A 283 1.59 -15.31 -0.29
C ALA A 283 0.16 -15.07 0.21
N ASP A 284 -0.39 -16.01 0.97
CA ASP A 284 -1.63 -15.79 1.73
C ASP A 284 -1.51 -14.65 2.75
N ILE A 285 -0.32 -14.51 3.35
CA ILE A 285 0.02 -13.47 4.32
C ILE A 285 1.40 -12.90 4.00
N SER A 286 1.48 -11.57 3.90
CA SER A 286 2.76 -10.84 3.82
C SER A 286 2.82 -9.76 4.91
N ALA A 287 3.91 -9.71 5.66
CA ALA A 287 4.15 -8.71 6.70
C ALA A 287 5.44 -7.92 6.43
N PHE A 288 5.32 -6.59 6.46
CA PHE A 288 6.40 -5.63 6.27
C PHE A 288 6.48 -4.72 7.50
N LEU A 289 7.54 -4.85 8.31
CA LEU A 289 7.65 -4.20 9.61
C LEU A 289 8.96 -3.40 9.74
N ASN A 290 8.88 -2.11 10.06
CA ASN A 290 10.07 -1.27 10.32
C ASN A 290 11.10 -1.26 9.17
N ASN A 291 10.66 -1.26 7.91
CA ASN A 291 11.57 -1.24 6.76
C ASN A 291 11.71 0.14 6.13
N GLU A 292 12.75 0.31 5.33
CA GLU A 292 13.00 1.50 4.51
C GLU A 292 13.00 1.12 3.03
N PHE A 293 12.14 1.76 2.23
CA PHE A 293 12.04 1.60 0.79
C PHE A 293 12.34 2.92 0.10
N ASP A 294 13.56 3.09 -0.38
CA ASP A 294 14.01 4.30 -1.06
C ASP A 294 14.33 4.04 -2.54
N SER A 295 13.75 4.87 -3.40
CA SER A 295 14.10 4.92 -4.83
C SER A 295 13.99 3.57 -5.56
N ASN A 296 13.02 2.72 -5.19
CA ASN A 296 12.80 1.44 -5.88
C ASN A 296 11.88 1.67 -7.08
N GLU A 297 12.31 1.23 -8.26
CA GLU A 297 11.73 1.69 -9.53
C GLU A 297 11.51 0.56 -10.54
N ILE A 298 10.65 0.80 -11.54
CA ILE A 298 10.66 0.03 -12.78
C ILE A 298 10.84 1.04 -13.91
N TYR A 299 11.89 0.88 -14.70
CA TYR A 299 12.16 1.76 -15.83
C TYR A 299 12.48 0.96 -17.09
N SER A 300 12.09 1.52 -18.22
CA SER A 300 12.37 1.00 -19.56
C SER A 300 13.28 2.00 -20.28
N MET A 301 14.40 1.53 -20.84
CA MET A 301 15.29 2.35 -21.65
C MET A 301 15.13 2.01 -23.13
N LEU A 302 15.08 3.07 -23.96
CA LEU A 302 15.37 2.96 -25.38
C LEU A 302 16.78 2.39 -25.57
N SER A 303 16.89 1.40 -26.46
CA SER A 303 18.17 1.01 -27.07
C SER A 303 18.98 2.26 -27.48
N SER A 304 20.30 2.19 -27.36
CA SER A 304 21.30 3.27 -27.52
C SER A 304 21.28 4.05 -28.86
N TYR A 305 20.29 3.82 -29.72
CA TYR A 305 20.09 4.46 -31.01
C TYR A 305 19.06 5.61 -30.99
N VAL A 306 18.51 5.98 -29.83
CA VAL A 306 17.51 7.07 -29.76
C VAL A 306 17.95 8.16 -28.77
N THR A 307 18.10 9.38 -29.30
CA THR A 307 18.55 10.60 -28.59
C THR A 307 17.43 11.39 -27.90
N LYS A 308 16.22 10.83 -27.78
CA LYS A 308 15.06 11.44 -27.11
C LYS A 308 14.51 10.53 -26.01
N LYS A 309 14.17 11.10 -24.84
CA LYS A 309 13.38 10.43 -23.79
C LYS A 309 12.13 9.80 -24.41
N VAL A 310 11.90 8.51 -24.19
CA VAL A 310 10.64 7.86 -24.58
C VAL A 310 9.61 8.05 -23.49
N TYR A 311 8.43 8.46 -23.93
CA TYR A 311 7.21 8.55 -23.13
C TYR A 311 6.68 7.13 -22.95
N LEU A 312 6.53 6.70 -21.69
CA LEU A 312 6.01 5.39 -21.33
C LEU A 312 4.48 5.48 -21.29
N SER A 313 3.83 5.18 -22.42
CA SER A 313 2.39 4.94 -22.44
C SER A 313 2.12 3.49 -21.99
N ASN A 314 1.23 3.33 -21.01
CA ASN A 314 0.53 2.09 -20.63
C ASN A 314 1.12 1.17 -19.54
N LYS A 315 0.37 1.16 -18.43
CA LYS A 315 0.07 0.06 -17.48
C LYS A 315 1.18 -0.95 -17.23
N GLY A 316 2.14 -0.62 -16.39
CA GLY A 316 2.84 -1.65 -15.62
C GLY A 316 3.02 -1.28 -14.19
N ILE A 317 3.05 -2.28 -13.35
CA ILE A 317 2.79 -2.12 -11.93
C ILE A 317 4.13 -2.02 -11.21
N ALA A 318 4.63 -0.80 -11.19
CA ALA A 318 5.88 -0.49 -10.54
C ALA A 318 5.60 0.00 -9.13
N SER A 319 5.59 -0.91 -8.18
CA SER A 319 5.48 -0.61 -6.75
C SER A 319 6.77 -1.04 -6.04
N ALA A 320 7.11 -0.44 -4.90
CA ALA A 320 8.15 -0.99 -4.04
C ALA A 320 7.71 -2.37 -3.55
N ILE A 321 6.44 -2.49 -3.15
CA ILE A 321 5.77 -3.71 -2.73
C ILE A 321 4.58 -3.98 -3.65
N ALA A 322 4.59 -5.12 -4.34
CA ALA A 322 3.40 -5.69 -4.95
C ALA A 322 3.04 -6.95 -4.17
N ALA A 323 1.89 -6.94 -3.50
CA ALA A 323 1.47 -8.05 -2.64
C ALA A 323 0.01 -8.44 -2.90
N TYR A 324 -0.34 -9.68 -2.56
CA TYR A 324 -1.71 -10.19 -2.67
C TYR A 324 -2.27 -10.58 -1.30
N ASN A 325 -3.59 -10.74 -1.24
CA ASN A 325 -4.30 -11.32 -0.09
C ASN A 325 -4.13 -10.46 1.18
N LYS A 326 -3.78 -11.07 2.31
CA LYS A 326 -3.64 -10.35 3.58
C LYS A 326 -2.25 -9.72 3.67
N VAL A 327 -2.21 -8.39 3.71
CA VAL A 327 -0.96 -7.63 3.83
C VAL A 327 -0.96 -6.79 5.11
N ILE A 328 0.14 -6.88 5.86
CA ILE A 328 0.40 -6.12 7.09
C ILE A 328 1.60 -5.21 6.84
N ILE A 329 1.43 -3.89 6.91
CA ILE A 329 2.48 -2.90 6.65
C ILE A 329 2.52 -1.94 7.83
N ILE A 330 3.54 -2.06 8.69
CA ILE A 330 3.63 -1.29 9.93
C ILE A 330 4.99 -0.60 10.07
N ASN A 331 4.99 0.70 10.39
CA ASN A 331 6.18 1.49 10.70
C ASN A 331 7.24 1.53 9.58
N ASN A 332 6.84 1.43 8.31
CA ASN A 332 7.78 1.50 7.19
C ASN A 332 7.91 2.95 6.69
N THR A 333 9.06 3.26 6.09
CA THR A 333 9.29 4.51 5.38
C THR A 333 9.43 4.24 3.89
N PHE A 334 8.64 4.93 3.06
CA PHE A 334 8.69 4.90 1.61
C PHE A 334 9.11 6.28 1.10
N SER A 335 10.28 6.37 0.48
CA SER A 335 10.84 7.63 0.02
C SER A 335 11.23 7.59 -1.45
N ASN A 336 10.93 8.67 -2.18
CA ASN A 336 11.41 8.89 -3.56
C ASN A 336 11.12 7.74 -4.54
N ASN A 337 10.10 6.91 -4.29
CA ASN A 337 9.76 5.84 -5.22
C ASN A 337 9.03 6.47 -6.41
N SER A 338 9.69 6.51 -7.57
CA SER A 338 9.18 7.13 -8.79
C SER A 338 8.87 6.06 -9.82
N ALA A 339 7.58 5.75 -9.99
CA ALA A 339 7.18 4.52 -10.66
C ALA A 339 5.84 4.68 -11.41
N ALA A 340 5.43 3.69 -12.19
CA ALA A 340 4.12 3.68 -12.84
C ALA A 340 2.94 3.35 -11.88
N CYS A 341 3.21 2.73 -10.73
CA CYS A 341 2.23 2.48 -9.67
C CYS A 341 2.72 3.06 -8.34
N PRO A 342 1.84 3.18 -7.33
CA PRO A 342 2.26 3.59 -5.99
C PRO A 342 3.27 2.60 -5.39
N PRO A 343 4.11 3.04 -4.43
CA PRO A 343 5.06 2.18 -3.72
C PRO A 343 4.37 0.99 -3.04
N VAL A 344 3.12 1.12 -2.60
CA VAL A 344 2.33 -0.01 -2.09
C VAL A 344 1.19 -0.31 -3.06
N ASN A 345 1.22 -1.50 -3.66
CA ASN A 345 0.11 -2.04 -4.44
C ASN A 345 -0.33 -3.39 -3.86
N ILE A 346 -1.59 -3.48 -3.44
CA ILE A 346 -2.17 -4.69 -2.85
C ILE A 346 -3.36 -5.13 -3.70
N ASP A 347 -3.30 -6.35 -4.22
CA ASP A 347 -4.38 -6.94 -5.01
C ASP A 347 -5.10 -8.06 -4.19
N ASN A 348 -6.41 -8.15 -4.28
CA ASN A 348 -7.29 -8.98 -3.44
C ASN A 348 -7.06 -8.80 -1.94
N GLY A 349 -6.97 -7.55 -1.48
CA GLY A 349 -6.61 -7.16 -0.11
C GLY A 349 -7.66 -7.49 0.96
N GLU A 350 -7.70 -8.73 1.46
CA GLU A 350 -8.59 -9.13 2.55
C GLU A 350 -7.95 -8.93 3.93
N ARG A 351 -8.62 -8.16 4.81
CA ARG A 351 -8.19 -7.95 6.21
C ARG A 351 -6.79 -7.35 6.32
N CYS A 352 -6.48 -6.44 5.41
CA CYS A 352 -5.20 -5.73 5.38
C CYS A 352 -5.08 -4.70 6.51
N ILE A 353 -3.86 -4.53 7.02
CA ILE A 353 -3.54 -3.61 8.11
C ILE A 353 -2.37 -2.73 7.68
N ILE A 354 -2.58 -1.42 7.54
CA ILE A 354 -1.58 -0.45 7.11
C ILE A 354 -1.45 0.66 8.15
N LEU A 355 -0.43 0.57 9.00
CA LEU A 355 -0.29 1.41 10.19
C LEU A 355 1.02 2.17 10.27
N ASN A 356 0.93 3.45 10.65
CA ASN A 356 2.08 4.25 11.07
C ASN A 356 3.24 4.30 10.05
N ASN A 357 2.92 4.26 8.75
CA ASN A 357 3.92 4.36 7.69
C ASN A 357 4.13 5.82 7.28
N THR A 358 5.33 6.11 6.78
CA THR A 358 5.72 7.44 6.31
C THR A 358 5.99 7.40 4.81
N PHE A 359 5.28 8.21 4.04
CA PHE A 359 5.41 8.34 2.60
C PHE A 359 5.95 9.74 2.26
N ILE A 360 7.15 9.81 1.69
CA ILE A 360 7.85 11.06 1.39
C ILE A 360 8.17 11.11 -0.10
N ASN A 361 7.66 12.13 -0.79
CA ASN A 361 8.02 12.44 -2.17
C ASN A 361 7.90 11.24 -3.15
N ASN A 362 6.98 10.32 -2.89
CA ASN A 362 6.69 9.22 -3.82
C ASN A 362 5.94 9.78 -5.02
N ASN A 363 6.26 9.31 -6.22
CA ASN A 363 5.68 9.83 -7.45
C ASN A 363 5.26 8.69 -8.38
N ALA A 364 3.97 8.36 -8.34
CA ALA A 364 3.41 7.33 -9.20
C ALA A 364 2.75 7.94 -10.46
N ARG A 365 2.85 7.26 -11.60
CA ARG A 365 2.05 7.58 -12.80
C ARG A 365 0.75 6.79 -12.78
N SER A 366 0.00 6.89 -11.68
CA SER A 366 -1.25 6.17 -11.42
C SER A 366 -2.24 7.11 -10.71
N LEU A 367 -3.52 6.72 -10.62
CA LEU A 367 -4.55 7.42 -9.82
C LEU A 367 -4.17 7.52 -8.33
N ALA A 368 -3.29 6.61 -7.87
CA ALA A 368 -2.74 6.56 -6.53
C ALA A 368 -1.25 6.89 -6.52
N GLN A 369 -0.78 7.61 -5.51
CA GLN A 369 0.61 8.01 -5.35
C GLN A 369 1.39 7.19 -4.33
N SER A 370 0.73 6.74 -3.27
CA SER A 370 1.37 6.05 -2.15
C SER A 370 0.80 4.65 -1.93
N ILE A 371 -0.53 4.51 -1.94
CA ILE A 371 -1.21 3.24 -1.70
C ILE A 371 -2.30 3.04 -2.75
N LYS A 372 -2.26 1.91 -3.45
CA LYS A 372 -3.40 1.39 -4.22
C LYS A 372 -3.77 0.02 -3.69
N MET A 373 -5.06 -0.21 -3.49
CA MET A 373 -5.56 -1.54 -3.20
C MET A 373 -7.01 -1.76 -3.62
N ASP A 374 -7.39 -3.04 -3.69
CA ASP A 374 -8.77 -3.52 -3.64
C ASP A 374 -8.94 -4.47 -2.44
N GLY A 375 -10.18 -4.76 -2.05
CA GLY A 375 -10.50 -5.78 -1.04
C GLY A 375 -11.26 -5.29 0.21
N ASN A 376 -11.64 -6.25 1.06
CA ASN A 376 -12.59 -6.02 2.15
C ASN A 376 -11.92 -5.99 3.53
N ASN A 377 -12.59 -5.36 4.50
CA ASN A 377 -12.22 -5.35 5.92
C ASN A 377 -10.83 -4.75 6.18
N THR A 378 -10.46 -3.71 5.42
CA THR A 378 -9.13 -3.09 5.53
C THR A 378 -9.11 -1.96 6.56
N PHE A 379 -8.00 -1.85 7.29
CA PHE A 379 -7.74 -0.77 8.23
C PHE A 379 -6.45 -0.01 7.85
N ILE A 380 -6.58 1.28 7.54
CA ILE A 380 -5.47 2.18 7.19
C ILE A 380 -5.42 3.33 8.20
N ALA A 381 -4.39 3.36 9.06
CA ALA A 381 -4.34 4.40 10.09
C ALA A 381 -2.96 4.88 10.52
N GLY A 382 -2.88 6.12 11.00
CA GLY A 382 -1.65 6.70 11.55
C GLY A 382 -0.56 6.99 10.50
N ASN A 383 -0.86 6.92 9.21
CA ASN A 383 0.13 7.12 8.17
C ASN A 383 0.35 8.62 7.88
N THR A 384 1.59 8.98 7.52
CA THR A 384 1.98 10.33 7.14
C THR A 384 2.33 10.38 5.66
N PHE A 385 1.71 11.29 4.92
CA PHE A 385 1.97 11.55 3.50
C PHE A 385 2.51 12.97 3.36
N TYR A 386 3.71 13.11 2.81
CA TYR A 386 4.40 14.39 2.73
C TYR A 386 5.03 14.61 1.34
N ARG A 387 4.89 15.84 0.86
CA ARG A 387 5.47 16.35 -0.40
C ARG A 387 6.24 17.64 -0.15
N ASP A 388 7.40 17.77 -0.79
CA ASP A 388 8.15 19.04 -0.85
C ASP A 388 7.49 20.08 -1.78
N GLU A 389 6.77 19.63 -2.80
CA GLU A 389 6.03 20.46 -3.74
C GLU A 389 4.53 20.47 -3.42
N ASN A 390 3.83 21.54 -3.82
CA ASN A 390 2.38 21.63 -3.65
C ASN A 390 1.65 20.49 -4.37
N ALA A 391 0.55 20.02 -3.79
CA ALA A 391 -0.34 19.05 -4.42
C ALA A 391 -0.81 19.56 -5.80
N THR A 392 -0.64 18.74 -6.85
CA THR A 392 -1.08 19.09 -8.21
C THR A 392 -2.21 18.20 -8.68
N ASP A 393 -2.98 18.65 -9.69
CA ASP A 393 -3.96 17.81 -10.40
C ASP A 393 -3.29 16.76 -11.28
N LYS A 394 -2.01 16.94 -11.59
CA LYS A 394 -1.35 16.25 -12.69
C LYS A 394 -0.68 14.99 -12.19
N GLY A 395 -1.42 13.89 -12.25
CA GLY A 395 -0.79 12.61 -12.56
C GLY A 395 -0.10 12.70 -13.91
N TYR A 396 1.05 12.05 -14.05
CA TYR A 396 1.77 11.94 -15.32
C TYR A 396 1.04 10.99 -16.29
N PHE A 397 -0.22 11.27 -16.62
CA PHE A 397 -0.96 10.63 -17.72
C PHE A 397 -1.10 11.59 -18.91
N GLU A 398 -1.05 11.01 -20.10
CA GLU A 398 -0.98 11.70 -21.41
C GLU A 398 -2.22 12.52 -21.78
N ASN A 399 -3.23 12.57 -20.91
CA ASN A 399 -4.36 13.47 -21.06
C ASN A 399 -4.57 14.30 -19.77
N PRO A 400 -4.19 15.58 -19.76
CA PRO A 400 -4.36 16.46 -18.59
C PRO A 400 -5.84 16.66 -18.21
N ASP A 401 -6.78 16.24 -19.06
CA ASP A 401 -8.20 16.53 -18.90
C ASP A 401 -8.98 15.45 -18.15
N TYR A 402 -8.41 14.26 -17.84
CA TYR A 402 -9.25 13.11 -17.50
C TYR A 402 -9.11 12.44 -16.14
N TRP A 403 -8.02 12.55 -15.37
CA TRP A 403 -7.98 11.83 -14.09
C TRP A 403 -7.21 12.50 -12.96
N GLU A 404 -7.86 12.54 -11.80
CA GLU A 404 -7.39 13.13 -10.57
C GLU A 404 -6.51 12.14 -9.79
N VAL A 405 -5.52 12.64 -9.05
CA VAL A 405 -4.53 11.83 -8.35
C VAL A 405 -4.66 11.96 -6.84
N TYR A 406 -4.61 10.85 -6.12
CA TYR A 406 -4.76 10.76 -4.67
C TYR A 406 -3.59 10.00 -4.04
N GLU A 407 -3.37 10.16 -2.73
CA GLU A 407 -2.33 9.41 -2.02
C GLU A 407 -2.77 7.97 -1.75
N ILE A 408 -4.04 7.81 -1.38
CA ILE A 408 -4.68 6.51 -1.16
C ILE A 408 -5.78 6.32 -2.20
N LEU A 409 -5.71 5.21 -2.93
CA LEU A 409 -6.81 4.71 -3.76
C LEU A 409 -7.27 3.35 -3.26
N ILE A 410 -8.56 3.24 -2.97
CA ILE A 410 -9.23 1.96 -2.76
C ILE A 410 -10.21 1.74 -3.91
N ASP A 411 -10.03 0.66 -4.66
CA ASP A 411 -10.88 0.25 -5.78
C ASP A 411 -11.81 -0.89 -5.34
N GLY A 412 -13.01 -0.53 -4.90
CA GLY A 412 -14.03 -1.45 -4.43
C GLY A 412 -13.78 -1.97 -3.00
N GLY A 413 -14.49 -3.05 -2.66
CA GLY A 413 -14.47 -3.64 -1.32
C GLY A 413 -15.57 -3.13 -0.38
N VAL A 414 -15.61 -3.70 0.81
CA VAL A 414 -16.63 -3.47 1.85
C VAL A 414 -15.96 -3.47 3.23
N ASN A 415 -16.49 -2.67 4.17
CA ASN A 415 -16.04 -2.52 5.55
C ASN A 415 -14.61 -1.97 5.65
N ASN A 416 -14.32 -0.88 4.94
CA ASN A 416 -13.00 -0.26 4.94
C ASN A 416 -12.98 0.95 5.88
N THR A 417 -11.91 1.10 6.65
CA THR A 417 -11.73 2.22 7.58
C THR A 417 -10.38 2.90 7.36
N ILE A 418 -10.42 4.21 7.15
CA ILE A 418 -9.24 5.07 6.94
C ILE A 418 -9.26 6.16 8.01
N SER A 419 -8.32 6.11 8.95
CA SER A 419 -8.37 7.02 10.10
C SER A 419 -7.03 7.51 10.63
N TYR A 420 -6.99 8.67 11.27
CA TYR A 420 -5.77 9.19 11.90
C TYR A 420 -4.58 9.38 10.94
N ASN A 421 -4.82 9.59 9.65
CA ASN A 421 -3.75 9.86 8.68
C ASN A 421 -3.50 11.36 8.54
N TYR A 422 -2.25 11.73 8.26
CA TYR A 422 -1.81 13.11 8.06
C TYR A 422 -1.32 13.32 6.63
N PHE A 423 -1.93 14.25 5.91
CA PHE A 423 -1.60 14.62 4.53
C PHE A 423 -1.06 16.05 4.50
N GLU A 424 0.20 16.22 4.10
CA GLU A 424 0.90 17.51 4.06
C GLU A 424 1.35 17.83 2.63
N ASN A 425 0.79 18.90 2.07
CA ASN A 425 1.03 19.33 0.68
C ASN A 425 0.75 18.21 -0.34
N SER A 426 -0.08 17.23 0.03
CA SER A 426 -0.44 16.08 -0.79
C SER A 426 -1.95 16.03 -1.03
N ASN A 427 -2.38 15.29 -2.05
CA ASN A 427 -3.80 14.92 -2.15
C ASN A 427 -4.14 13.86 -1.09
N GLY A 428 -5.43 13.56 -0.94
CA GLY A 428 -5.90 12.68 0.12
C GLY A 428 -6.34 11.31 -0.38
N ILE A 429 -7.62 11.01 -0.18
CA ILE A 429 -8.21 9.68 -0.32
C ILE A 429 -9.19 9.67 -1.49
N HIS A 430 -9.08 8.63 -2.32
CA HIS A 430 -10.09 8.29 -3.30
C HIS A 430 -10.59 6.87 -3.05
N TYR A 431 -11.89 6.73 -2.89
CA TYR A 431 -12.59 5.46 -2.96
C TYR A 431 -13.42 5.40 -4.24
N LEU A 432 -13.14 4.40 -5.06
CA LEU A 432 -13.79 4.18 -6.35
C LEU A 432 -14.40 2.79 -6.37
N ASN A 433 -15.56 2.61 -6.99
CA ASN A 433 -16.05 1.29 -7.38
C ASN A 433 -16.13 1.22 -8.92
N SER A 434 -15.07 0.69 -9.53
CA SER A 434 -14.88 0.70 -11.00
C SER A 434 -15.92 -0.08 -11.81
N PHE A 435 -16.82 -0.83 -11.17
CA PHE A 435 -17.85 -1.65 -11.84
C PHE A 435 -19.19 -0.94 -12.09
N GLY A 436 -19.27 0.39 -11.85
CA GLY A 436 -20.34 1.27 -12.34
C GLY A 436 -21.72 1.16 -11.65
N GLU A 437 -22.01 0.06 -10.95
CA GLU A 437 -23.20 -0.04 -10.10
C GLU A 437 -22.88 0.35 -8.65
N ASP A 438 -23.76 1.14 -8.04
CA ASP A 438 -23.67 1.53 -6.64
C ASP A 438 -23.65 0.29 -5.72
N LYS A 439 -22.60 0.15 -4.91
CA LYS A 439 -22.45 -0.97 -3.95
C LYS A 439 -22.38 -0.49 -2.52
N THR A 440 -22.87 -1.33 -1.60
CA THR A 440 -22.70 -1.12 -0.16
C THR A 440 -21.22 -1.24 0.18
N ALA A 441 -20.59 -0.14 0.58
CA ALA A 441 -19.17 -0.10 0.91
C ALA A 441 -18.93 -0.14 2.43
N ASN A 442 -19.84 0.42 3.25
CA ASN A 442 -19.61 0.61 4.69
C ASN A 442 -18.22 1.24 4.95
N LEU A 443 -17.98 2.39 4.32
CA LEU A 443 -16.70 3.09 4.35
C LEU A 443 -16.69 4.11 5.48
N THR A 444 -15.66 4.08 6.33
CA THR A 444 -15.44 5.12 7.34
C THR A 444 -14.13 5.86 7.07
N ILE A 445 -14.22 7.18 6.86
CA ILE A 445 -13.09 8.10 6.77
C ILE A 445 -13.17 9.04 7.97
N SER A 446 -12.30 8.85 8.96
CA SER A 446 -12.41 9.62 10.21
C SER A 446 -11.11 10.07 10.85
N ASN A 447 -11.13 11.21 11.53
CA ASN A 447 -9.97 11.70 12.29
C ASN A 447 -8.70 11.91 11.44
N ASN A 448 -8.84 12.15 10.13
CA ASN A 448 -7.70 12.47 9.26
C ASN A 448 -7.48 13.98 9.21
N VAL A 449 -6.24 14.39 8.91
CA VAL A 449 -5.86 15.80 8.72
C VAL A 449 -5.35 15.98 7.29
N PHE A 450 -6.00 16.87 6.54
CA PHE A 450 -5.62 17.27 5.20
C PHE A 450 -5.13 18.71 5.24
N ASN A 451 -3.83 18.93 5.04
CA ASN A 451 -3.21 20.25 5.09
C ASN A 451 -2.61 20.62 3.73
N ASN A 452 -3.07 21.75 3.17
CA ASN A 452 -2.73 22.23 1.83
C ASN A 452 -3.01 21.17 0.74
N SER A 453 -4.09 20.41 0.89
CA SER A 453 -4.50 19.40 -0.09
C SER A 453 -5.28 20.03 -1.23
N LYS A 454 -4.89 19.77 -2.48
CA LYS A 454 -5.73 20.19 -3.60
C LYS A 454 -7.05 19.42 -3.62
N LYS A 455 -6.99 18.11 -3.39
CA LYS A 455 -8.16 17.22 -3.30
C LYS A 455 -8.02 16.32 -2.09
N SER A 456 -9.00 16.35 -1.20
CA SER A 456 -8.86 15.70 0.12
C SER A 456 -9.62 14.37 0.19
N VAL A 457 -10.92 14.35 -0.11
CA VAL A 457 -11.70 13.11 -0.13
C VAL A 457 -12.56 13.05 -1.38
N PHE A 458 -12.52 11.92 -2.09
CA PHE A 458 -13.43 11.62 -3.17
C PHE A 458 -13.99 10.21 -3.03
N VAL A 459 -15.31 10.09 -3.15
CA VAL A 459 -16.03 8.82 -3.13
C VAL A 459 -16.92 8.69 -4.37
N GLU A 460 -16.81 7.57 -5.08
CA GLU A 460 -17.54 7.31 -6.33
C GLU A 460 -18.26 5.94 -6.32
N HIS A 461 -19.54 5.91 -6.72
CA HIS A 461 -20.40 4.72 -6.89
C HIS A 461 -20.56 3.85 -5.63
N ILE A 462 -20.81 4.48 -4.47
CA ILE A 462 -20.86 3.78 -3.17
C ILE A 462 -21.99 4.20 -2.23
N ASN A 463 -22.47 3.23 -1.45
CA ASN A 463 -23.47 3.42 -0.40
C ASN A 463 -22.89 3.22 1.01
N ASN A 464 -23.47 3.90 1.99
CA ASN A 464 -23.11 3.85 3.42
C ASN A 464 -21.68 4.33 3.66
N VAL A 465 -21.51 5.65 3.65
CA VAL A 465 -20.21 6.31 3.82
C VAL A 465 -20.27 7.27 4.98
N ASP A 466 -19.34 7.13 5.93
CA ASP A 466 -19.17 8.04 7.06
C ASP A 466 -17.85 8.82 6.91
N ILE A 467 -17.96 10.12 6.60
CA ILE A 467 -16.85 11.07 6.60
C ILE A 467 -16.98 11.94 7.84
N THR A 468 -16.28 11.59 8.92
CA THR A 468 -16.52 12.19 10.24
C THR A 468 -15.27 12.64 10.99
N SER A 469 -15.36 13.78 11.67
CA SER A 469 -14.28 14.26 12.57
C SER A 469 -12.93 14.47 11.87
N ASN A 470 -12.94 14.76 10.57
CA ASN A 470 -11.72 15.11 9.83
C ASN A 470 -11.46 16.62 9.89
N VAL A 471 -10.19 16.99 9.68
CA VAL A 471 -9.71 18.37 9.68
C VAL A 471 -9.16 18.70 8.29
N PHE A 472 -9.67 19.76 7.68
CA PHE A 472 -9.25 20.24 6.37
C PHE A 472 -8.71 21.66 6.52
N ILE A 473 -7.44 21.88 6.17
CA ILE A 473 -6.73 23.14 6.35
C ILE A 473 -6.19 23.58 5.00
N ASN A 474 -6.62 24.76 4.54
CA ASN A 474 -6.18 25.36 3.28
C ASN A 474 -6.35 24.43 2.06
N SER A 475 -7.33 23.54 2.09
CA SER A 475 -7.60 22.63 0.96
C SER A 475 -8.37 23.35 -0.16
N ASN A 476 -8.29 22.88 -1.41
CA ASN A 476 -9.09 23.45 -2.50
C ASN A 476 -10.45 22.75 -2.65
N TYR A 477 -10.43 21.42 -2.68
CA TYR A 477 -11.63 20.58 -2.75
C TYR A 477 -11.58 19.59 -1.58
N ALA A 478 -12.46 19.79 -0.61
CA ALA A 478 -12.41 19.00 0.62
C ALA A 478 -13.11 17.65 0.44
N ILE A 479 -14.36 17.65 -0.01
CA ILE A 479 -15.12 16.42 -0.18
C ILE A 479 -15.89 16.47 -1.49
N SER A 480 -15.65 15.49 -2.33
CA SER A 480 -16.42 15.23 -3.54
C SER A 480 -17.13 13.89 -3.40
N THR A 481 -18.35 13.80 -3.91
CA THR A 481 -19.11 12.55 -4.02
C THR A 481 -19.63 12.43 -5.45
N TYR A 482 -19.68 11.22 -6.00
CA TYR A 482 -20.24 10.96 -7.33
C TYR A 482 -21.05 9.68 -7.34
N THR A 483 -22.37 9.80 -7.52
CA THR A 483 -23.37 8.71 -7.41
C THR A 483 -23.35 8.01 -6.05
N GLY A 484 -24.22 7.02 -5.81
CA GLY A 484 -24.37 6.38 -4.51
C GLY A 484 -25.31 7.09 -3.54
N SER A 485 -25.46 6.52 -2.34
CA SER A 485 -26.47 6.94 -1.35
C SER A 485 -26.02 6.78 0.11
N HIS A 486 -26.68 7.49 1.03
CA HIS A 486 -26.42 7.39 2.47
C HIS A 486 -24.99 7.81 2.83
N VAL A 487 -24.64 9.04 2.43
CA VAL A 487 -23.35 9.67 2.74
C VAL A 487 -23.52 10.61 3.93
N ASN A 488 -22.83 10.33 5.03
CA ASN A 488 -22.80 11.15 6.23
C ASN A 488 -21.51 11.98 6.27
N ILE A 489 -21.62 13.30 6.19
CA ILE A 489 -20.51 14.24 6.36
C ILE A 489 -20.71 14.96 7.70
N LYS A 490 -20.06 14.48 8.76
CA LYS A 490 -20.40 14.87 10.14
C LYS A 490 -19.22 15.37 10.97
N ASN A 491 -19.44 16.41 11.76
CA ASN A 491 -18.47 16.88 12.76
C ASN A 491 -17.06 17.18 12.20
N ASN A 492 -16.95 17.56 10.93
CA ASN A 492 -15.68 17.92 10.31
C ASN A 492 -15.37 19.41 10.53
N TYR A 493 -14.07 19.74 10.56
CA TYR A 493 -13.58 21.11 10.68
C TYR A 493 -12.87 21.53 9.39
N PHE A 494 -13.39 22.57 8.74
CA PHE A 494 -12.85 23.12 7.51
C PHE A 494 -12.36 24.55 7.77
N TYR A 495 -11.09 24.82 7.49
CA TYR A 495 -10.47 26.12 7.73
C TYR A 495 -9.58 26.55 6.57
N GLY A 496 -9.89 27.72 5.99
CA GLY A 496 -9.10 28.24 4.87
C GLY A 496 -9.29 27.45 3.57
N GLY A 497 -8.67 27.95 2.50
CA GLY A 497 -8.76 27.32 1.18
C GLY A 497 -10.07 27.66 0.47
N GLY A 498 -10.56 26.78 -0.39
CA GLY A 498 -11.76 27.02 -1.20
C GLY A 498 -11.61 26.59 -2.67
N SER A 499 -12.72 26.60 -3.40
CA SER A 499 -12.74 26.25 -4.82
C SER A 499 -11.73 27.10 -5.61
N ASP A 500 -11.05 26.49 -6.58
CA ASP A 500 -10.15 27.24 -7.45
C ASP A 500 -10.88 28.23 -8.38
N ASN A 501 -10.10 29.11 -9.01
CA ASN A 501 -10.61 30.23 -9.81
C ASN A 501 -11.01 29.80 -11.23
N SER A 502 -11.07 28.49 -11.51
CA SER A 502 -11.26 27.94 -12.87
C SER A 502 -12.49 27.04 -12.99
N SER A 503 -13.07 26.63 -11.87
CA SER A 503 -14.09 25.60 -11.82
C SER A 503 -15.25 26.03 -10.92
N HIS A 504 -16.49 25.88 -11.42
CA HIS A 504 -17.70 26.05 -10.60
C HIS A 504 -17.93 24.85 -9.65
N ARG A 505 -16.89 24.08 -9.30
CA ARG A 505 -16.98 22.97 -8.35
C ARG A 505 -17.07 23.50 -6.93
N GLY A 506 -17.92 22.88 -6.12
CA GLY A 506 -18.06 23.22 -4.71
C GLY A 506 -16.83 22.81 -3.90
N TYR A 507 -16.59 23.49 -2.79
CA TYR A 507 -15.62 23.03 -1.79
C TYR A 507 -16.04 21.68 -1.19
N LEU A 508 -17.34 21.53 -0.92
CA LEU A 508 -18.07 20.26 -0.87
C LEU A 508 -18.88 20.11 -2.15
N ASP A 509 -18.58 19.09 -2.95
CA ASP A 509 -19.24 18.81 -4.23
C ASP A 509 -20.11 17.55 -4.14
N ILE A 510 -21.41 17.76 -3.96
CA ILE A 510 -22.38 16.73 -3.57
C ILE A 510 -23.17 16.26 -4.79
N ASN A 511 -22.79 15.09 -5.30
CA ASN A 511 -23.50 14.35 -6.33
C ASN A 511 -23.90 12.94 -5.82
N SER A 512 -24.36 12.82 -4.58
CA SER A 512 -24.79 11.58 -3.91
C SER A 512 -26.16 11.74 -3.23
N HIS A 513 -26.94 10.67 -3.19
CA HIS A 513 -28.32 10.64 -2.70
C HIS A 513 -28.38 10.41 -1.17
N PHE A 514 -29.46 10.86 -0.51
CA PHE A 514 -29.65 10.67 0.95
C PHE A 514 -28.44 11.12 1.79
N THR A 515 -27.96 12.33 1.52
CA THR A 515 -26.74 12.87 2.14
C THR A 515 -27.07 13.73 3.35
N ASP A 516 -26.40 13.48 4.47
CA ASP A 516 -26.52 14.23 5.72
C ASP A 516 -25.22 14.98 6.01
N ILE A 517 -25.29 16.30 5.98
CA ILE A 517 -24.21 17.23 6.27
C ILE A 517 -24.53 17.91 7.60
N SER A 518 -23.93 17.44 8.70
CA SER A 518 -24.29 17.95 10.03
C SER A 518 -23.17 18.12 11.03
N GLY A 519 -23.31 19.12 11.90
CA GLY A 519 -22.34 19.41 12.97
C GLY A 519 -20.97 19.90 12.47
N ASN A 520 -20.84 20.29 11.20
CA ASN A 520 -19.57 20.73 10.63
C ASN A 520 -19.32 22.23 10.88
N VAL A 521 -18.05 22.63 10.84
CA VAL A 521 -17.64 24.03 10.92
C VAL A 521 -16.89 24.41 9.64
N PHE A 522 -17.44 25.36 8.89
CA PHE A 522 -16.84 25.97 7.71
C PHE A 522 -16.39 27.38 8.06
N ARG A 523 -15.08 27.59 8.09
CA ARG A 523 -14.50 28.87 8.48
C ARG A 523 -13.48 29.38 7.47
N LYS A 524 -13.60 30.64 7.07
CA LYS A 524 -12.66 31.28 6.12
C LYS A 524 -12.50 30.50 4.82
N ILE A 525 -13.57 29.88 4.35
CA ILE A 525 -13.59 29.17 3.07
C ILE A 525 -13.84 30.18 1.96
N GLY A 526 -13.06 30.07 0.88
CA GLY A 526 -13.17 30.87 -0.32
C GLY A 526 -12.45 32.22 -0.26
N THR A 527 -12.30 32.82 -1.43
CA THR A 527 -11.81 34.19 -1.65
C THR A 527 -12.71 34.90 -2.67
N GLU A 528 -12.46 36.19 -2.92
CA GLU A 528 -13.18 36.94 -3.97
C GLU A 528 -13.00 36.34 -5.38
N ASP A 529 -11.95 35.54 -5.60
CA ASP A 529 -11.70 34.86 -6.86
C ASP A 529 -12.25 33.42 -6.92
N SER A 530 -12.82 32.91 -5.82
CA SER A 530 -13.38 31.57 -5.78
C SER A 530 -14.63 31.46 -6.66
N PHE A 531 -14.59 30.55 -7.63
CA PHE A 531 -15.65 30.41 -8.65
C PHE A 531 -16.79 29.46 -8.25
N GLY A 532 -16.62 28.68 -7.18
CA GLY A 532 -17.60 27.72 -6.69
C GLY A 532 -18.15 28.06 -5.30
N PRO A 533 -19.28 27.45 -4.91
CA PRO A 533 -19.88 27.61 -3.60
C PRO A 533 -19.13 26.82 -2.50
N VAL A 534 -19.46 27.08 -1.22
CA VAL A 534 -18.94 26.24 -0.11
C VAL A 534 -19.55 24.83 -0.19
N ILE A 535 -20.86 24.73 -0.34
CA ILE A 535 -21.56 23.47 -0.59
C ILE A 535 -22.28 23.56 -1.93
N TYR A 536 -21.99 22.62 -2.82
CA TYR A 536 -22.67 22.48 -4.09
C TYR A 536 -23.49 21.19 -4.14
N ILE A 537 -24.82 21.30 -4.23
CA ILE A 537 -25.73 20.17 -4.42
C ILE A 537 -26.08 20.03 -5.90
N LYS A 538 -25.81 18.84 -6.47
CA LYS A 538 -26.01 18.50 -7.89
C LYS A 538 -27.07 17.41 -8.14
N VAL A 539 -27.69 16.87 -7.09
CA VAL A 539 -28.66 15.74 -7.17
C VAL A 539 -30.06 16.07 -6.67
N ARG A 540 -31.09 15.60 -7.38
CA ARG A 540 -32.51 15.82 -7.03
C ARG A 540 -32.98 14.79 -6.01
N ASP A 541 -32.46 14.85 -4.78
CA ASP A 541 -32.86 13.92 -3.72
C ASP A 541 -32.90 14.58 -2.34
N ASN A 542 -33.17 13.79 -1.31
CA ASN A 542 -33.22 14.19 0.08
C ASN A 542 -31.81 14.51 0.57
N ILE A 543 -31.57 15.78 0.87
CA ILE A 543 -30.32 16.27 1.43
C ILE A 543 -30.63 17.00 2.72
N THR A 544 -29.93 16.67 3.80
CA THR A 544 -30.05 17.37 5.08
C THR A 544 -28.79 18.16 5.35
N ILE A 545 -28.92 19.45 5.64
CA ILE A 545 -27.86 20.34 6.08
C ILE A 545 -28.27 20.88 7.45
N ALA A 546 -27.77 20.27 8.52
CA ALA A 546 -28.26 20.50 9.87
C ALA A 546 -27.17 20.85 10.89
N GLY A 547 -27.37 21.91 11.68
CA GLY A 547 -26.48 22.16 12.83
C GLY A 547 -25.04 22.52 12.45
N ASN A 548 -24.80 23.06 11.25
CA ASN A 548 -23.47 23.50 10.81
C ASN A 548 -23.23 24.98 11.12
N ALA A 549 -21.96 25.35 11.19
CA ALA A 549 -21.54 26.75 11.32
C ALA A 549 -20.78 27.22 10.07
N PHE A 550 -21.21 28.32 9.48
CA PHE A 550 -20.59 28.97 8.33
C PHE A 550 -20.15 30.38 8.74
N ILE A 551 -18.86 30.53 9.04
CA ILE A 551 -18.30 31.73 9.69
C ILE A 551 -17.18 32.32 8.83
N GLU A 552 -17.21 33.63 8.59
CA GLU A 552 -16.11 34.34 7.89
C GLU A 552 -15.80 33.77 6.50
N ASN A 553 -16.75 33.14 5.81
CA ASN A 553 -16.52 32.60 4.46
C ASN A 553 -16.72 33.68 3.40
N THR A 554 -16.08 33.49 2.25
CA THR A 554 -16.19 34.38 1.10
C THR A 554 -16.69 33.60 -0.10
N VAL A 555 -17.78 34.06 -0.71
CA VAL A 555 -18.26 33.58 -2.02
C VAL A 555 -18.37 34.77 -2.97
N ALA A 556 -18.32 34.48 -4.27
CA ALA A 556 -18.38 35.49 -5.32
C ALA A 556 -19.06 34.93 -6.58
N HIS A 557 -19.19 35.77 -7.61
CA HIS A 557 -19.68 35.40 -8.94
C HIS A 557 -21.11 34.83 -8.96
N GLY A 558 -21.96 35.29 -8.03
CA GLY A 558 -23.35 34.84 -7.95
C GLY A 558 -23.53 33.43 -7.36
N ASN A 559 -22.50 32.89 -6.69
CA ASN A 559 -22.60 31.61 -5.98
C ASN A 559 -23.22 31.75 -4.59
N GLY A 560 -23.75 30.65 -4.07
CA GLY A 560 -24.21 30.53 -2.69
C GLY A 560 -23.09 30.09 -1.73
N ILE A 561 -23.25 30.34 -0.43
CA ILE A 561 -22.62 29.48 0.57
C ILE A 561 -23.12 28.05 0.37
N ILE A 562 -24.44 27.91 0.22
CA ILE A 562 -25.11 26.69 -0.21
C ILE A 562 -25.75 26.97 -1.56
N SER A 563 -25.27 26.30 -2.60
CA SER A 563 -25.82 26.33 -3.94
C SER A 563 -26.50 25.03 -4.29
N SER A 564 -27.68 25.12 -4.89
CA SER A 564 -28.42 23.97 -5.42
C SER A 564 -28.78 24.23 -6.88
N LEU A 565 -28.07 23.59 -7.79
CA LEU A 565 -28.41 23.64 -9.21
C LEU A 565 -29.23 22.42 -9.60
N PHE A 566 -30.40 22.70 -10.16
CA PHE A 566 -31.24 21.70 -10.82
C PHE A 566 -31.54 22.06 -12.25
N GLY A 567 -30.51 22.58 -12.94
CA GLY A 567 -30.20 22.04 -14.24
C GLY A 567 -29.41 22.98 -15.16
N GLY A 568 -29.12 22.40 -16.32
CA GLY A 568 -28.29 22.94 -17.38
C GLY A 568 -27.24 21.92 -17.79
N PHE A 569 -27.54 21.13 -18.83
CA PHE A 569 -26.61 20.36 -19.69
C PHE A 569 -25.27 19.89 -19.09
N TYR A 570 -25.24 19.29 -17.91
CA TYR A 570 -24.10 18.45 -17.55
C TYR A 570 -24.42 17.01 -17.91
N TYR A 571 -23.81 16.58 -19.01
CA TYR A 571 -23.71 15.20 -19.45
C TYR A 571 -23.07 14.39 -18.33
N ILE A 572 -23.89 13.76 -17.50
CA ILE A 572 -23.48 12.62 -16.69
C ILE A 572 -24.27 11.43 -17.27
N ASP A 573 -23.54 10.60 -18.02
CA ASP A 573 -23.95 9.25 -18.45
C ASP A 573 -25.26 9.08 -19.25
N GLY A 574 -25.54 9.98 -20.19
CA GLY A 574 -26.52 9.70 -21.25
C GLY A 574 -27.99 9.65 -20.80
N ILE A 575 -28.29 10.01 -19.55
CA ILE A 575 -29.67 10.26 -19.09
C ILE A 575 -29.96 11.75 -19.25
N THR A 576 -30.35 12.11 -20.47
CA THR A 576 -31.05 13.37 -20.72
C THR A 576 -32.51 13.24 -20.28
N ASP A 577 -32.98 14.24 -19.54
CA ASP A 577 -34.33 14.36 -18.98
C ASP A 577 -34.71 13.36 -17.88
N VAL A 578 -34.84 13.88 -16.65
CA VAL A 578 -35.68 13.24 -15.63
C VAL A 578 -36.80 14.20 -15.24
N ASP A 579 -37.94 14.00 -15.92
CA ASP A 579 -39.26 14.13 -15.30
C ASP A 579 -39.29 13.20 -14.07
N GLY A 580 -38.99 13.74 -12.89
CA GLY A 580 -38.99 13.05 -11.61
C GLY A 580 -39.37 14.03 -10.49
N PRO A 581 -39.89 13.53 -9.34
CA PRO A 581 -40.27 14.40 -8.22
C PRO A 581 -39.04 15.20 -7.72
N LEU A 582 -39.27 16.46 -7.32
CA LEU A 582 -38.23 17.27 -6.67
C LEU A 582 -37.82 16.60 -5.35
N GLY A 583 -36.52 16.37 -5.15
CA GLY A 583 -35.97 16.02 -3.85
C GLY A 583 -36.17 17.15 -2.82
N ASN A 584 -36.20 16.81 -1.53
CA ASN A 584 -36.29 17.81 -0.46
C ASN A 584 -34.89 18.17 0.05
N VAL A 585 -34.53 19.44 0.01
CA VAL A 585 -33.34 19.95 0.70
C VAL A 585 -33.78 20.60 1.99
N GLU A 586 -33.42 19.99 3.12
CA GLU A 586 -33.70 20.49 4.46
C GLU A 586 -32.47 21.22 4.99
N VAL A 587 -32.62 22.52 5.26
CA VAL A 587 -31.58 23.36 5.85
C VAL A 587 -32.08 23.86 7.20
N ASN A 588 -31.57 23.28 8.28
CA ASN A 588 -32.09 23.54 9.61
C ASN A 588 -31.04 23.73 10.69
N ASN A 589 -31.32 24.60 11.65
CA ASN A 589 -30.48 24.81 12.84
C ASN A 589 -29.01 25.19 12.50
N ASN A 590 -28.74 25.78 11.34
CA ASN A 590 -27.40 26.23 10.98
C ASN A 590 -27.17 27.68 11.43
N TYR A 591 -25.89 28.05 11.55
CA TYR A 591 -25.45 29.40 11.89
C TYR A 591 -24.61 29.99 10.76
N PHE A 592 -25.01 31.16 10.27
CA PHE A 592 -24.31 31.92 9.23
C PHE A 592 -23.91 33.28 9.77
N ALA A 593 -22.61 33.51 9.93
CA ALA A 593 -22.11 34.77 10.49
C ALA A 593 -20.88 35.34 9.79
N ASN A 594 -20.89 36.65 9.58
CA ASN A 594 -19.75 37.39 9.04
C ASN A 594 -19.26 36.88 7.67
N ASN A 595 -20.14 36.30 6.86
CA ASN A 595 -19.77 35.86 5.51
C ASN A 595 -19.84 37.04 4.54
N SER A 596 -18.93 37.04 3.56
CA SER A 596 -18.88 38.03 2.49
C SER A 596 -19.34 37.40 1.17
N LEU A 597 -20.44 37.88 0.61
CA LEU A 597 -21.17 37.16 -0.46
C LEU A 597 -20.94 37.72 -1.87
N ASN A 598 -20.33 38.90 -2.04
CA ASN A 598 -19.88 39.50 -3.32
C ASN A 598 -20.78 39.18 -4.54
N ASP A 599 -21.99 39.74 -4.56
CA ASP A 599 -23.06 39.51 -5.56
C ASP A 599 -23.71 38.11 -5.57
N GLY A 600 -23.28 37.24 -4.65
CA GLY A 600 -23.85 35.93 -4.34
C GLY A 600 -24.88 35.97 -3.20
N ALA A 601 -25.07 34.82 -2.56
CA ALA A 601 -26.05 34.66 -1.50
C ALA A 601 -25.63 33.65 -0.42
N ILE A 602 -26.36 33.60 0.70
CA ILE A 602 -26.27 32.45 1.61
C ILE A 602 -26.82 31.22 0.89
N PHE A 603 -28.02 31.36 0.31
CA PHE A 603 -28.71 30.30 -0.41
C PHE A 603 -28.90 30.68 -1.87
N GLU A 604 -28.33 29.89 -2.77
CA GLU A 604 -28.55 30.00 -4.19
C GLU A 604 -29.28 28.74 -4.68
N SER A 605 -30.41 28.93 -5.37
CA SER A 605 -31.33 27.85 -5.73
C SER A 605 -31.86 27.97 -7.13
N ARG A 606 -31.65 26.94 -7.96
CA ARG A 606 -32.12 26.90 -9.36
C ARG A 606 -33.35 26.01 -9.61
N ALA A 607 -33.58 24.87 -8.93
CA ALA A 607 -34.87 24.13 -9.04
C ALA A 607 -35.15 23.04 -7.96
N SER A 608 -35.56 23.43 -6.74
CA SER A 608 -35.89 22.44 -5.69
C SER A 608 -37.07 22.78 -4.81
N LYS A 609 -37.52 21.78 -4.03
CA LYS A 609 -38.25 22.00 -2.79
C LYS A 609 -37.23 22.15 -1.66
N ILE A 610 -37.06 23.37 -1.18
CA ILE A 610 -36.08 23.71 -0.15
C ILE A 610 -36.83 24.24 1.06
N ASN A 611 -36.55 23.64 2.22
CA ASN A 611 -37.05 24.08 3.51
C ASN A 611 -35.87 24.63 4.30
N ILE A 612 -35.91 25.93 4.60
CA ILE A 612 -34.90 26.66 5.35
C ILE A 612 -35.56 27.15 6.63
N GLU A 613 -35.39 26.41 7.72
CA GLU A 613 -36.04 26.70 9.00
C GLU A 613 -35.07 26.72 10.19
N HIS A 614 -35.36 27.55 11.20
CA HIS A 614 -34.62 27.56 12.48
C HIS A 614 -33.11 27.88 12.34
N ASN A 615 -32.70 28.55 11.27
CA ASN A 615 -31.32 28.99 11.11
C ASN A 615 -31.11 30.36 11.78
N ILE A 616 -29.89 30.64 12.20
CA ILE A 616 -29.46 31.95 12.71
C ILE A 616 -28.56 32.59 11.65
N ILE A 617 -28.91 33.81 11.24
CA ILE A 617 -28.22 34.55 10.17
C ILE A 617 -27.88 35.95 10.70
N GLU A 618 -26.60 36.28 10.82
CA GLU A 618 -26.18 37.59 11.31
C GLU A 618 -24.94 38.15 10.60
N ASN A 619 -24.90 39.47 10.39
CA ASN A 619 -23.72 40.17 9.87
C ASN A 619 -23.17 39.63 8.54
N ASN A 620 -24.03 39.19 7.62
CA ASN A 620 -23.59 38.77 6.29
C ASN A 620 -23.80 39.93 5.30
N ASP A 621 -22.81 40.23 4.46
CA ASP A 621 -22.96 41.21 3.39
C ASP A 621 -23.60 40.55 2.15
N GLY A 622 -24.66 41.12 1.57
CA GLY A 622 -25.30 40.57 0.35
C GLY A 622 -26.66 39.88 0.57
N LEU A 623 -27.03 38.97 -0.34
CA LEU A 623 -28.36 38.37 -0.38
C LEU A 623 -28.48 37.16 0.58
N ILE A 624 -29.65 37.00 1.19
CA ILE A 624 -29.96 35.75 1.89
C ILE A 624 -30.33 34.68 0.86
N ILE A 625 -31.11 35.04 -0.16
CA ILE A 625 -31.64 34.10 -1.14
C ILE A 625 -31.46 34.65 -2.57
N LEU A 626 -30.87 33.83 -3.44
CA LEU A 626 -30.76 34.09 -4.88
C LEU A 626 -31.44 32.96 -5.68
N ALA A 627 -32.50 33.31 -6.41
CA ALA A 627 -33.33 32.39 -7.20
C ALA A 627 -33.72 33.03 -8.56
N ASN A 628 -32.72 33.26 -9.41
CA ASN A 628 -32.81 34.13 -10.59
C ASN A 628 -32.96 33.41 -11.95
N GLU A 629 -33.24 32.10 -11.98
CA GLU A 629 -33.17 31.31 -13.22
C GLU A 629 -34.54 31.11 -13.90
N THR A 630 -34.55 31.23 -15.23
CA THR A 630 -35.76 31.30 -16.06
C THR A 630 -36.17 29.96 -16.68
N TYR A 631 -35.26 28.97 -16.69
CA TYR A 631 -35.50 27.65 -17.26
C TYR A 631 -36.41 26.78 -16.38
N TYR A 632 -36.25 26.85 -15.06
CA TYR A 632 -36.94 25.96 -14.13
C TYR A 632 -38.11 26.66 -13.44
N LYS A 633 -39.32 26.40 -13.94
CA LYS A 633 -40.54 27.16 -13.60
C LYS A 633 -41.16 26.83 -12.23
N THR A 634 -40.66 25.81 -11.51
CA THR A 634 -41.22 25.34 -10.23
C THR A 634 -40.14 25.25 -9.16
N GLN A 635 -40.05 26.28 -8.33
CA GLN A 635 -39.27 26.29 -7.09
C GLN A 635 -40.27 26.38 -5.93
N TYR A 636 -40.12 25.58 -4.88
CA TYR A 636 -40.90 25.70 -3.65
C TYR A 636 -39.94 25.99 -2.52
N MET A 637 -40.01 27.19 -1.96
CA MET A 637 -39.10 27.61 -0.91
C MET A 637 -39.90 28.00 0.32
N ASN A 638 -39.72 27.22 1.37
CA ASN A 638 -40.20 27.55 2.70
C ASN A 638 -39.02 28.15 3.47
N PHE A 639 -39.11 29.43 3.81
CA PHE A 639 -38.11 30.16 4.57
C PHE A 639 -38.78 30.74 5.82
N THR A 640 -38.94 29.92 6.86
CA THR A 640 -39.72 30.30 8.05
C THR A 640 -38.98 29.97 9.34
N LYS A 641 -39.34 30.63 10.43
CA LYS A 641 -38.78 30.39 11.78
C LYS A 641 -37.27 30.61 11.88
N ASN A 642 -36.68 31.39 10.98
CA ASN A 642 -35.27 31.77 11.06
C ASN A 642 -35.12 33.03 11.94
N GLN A 643 -33.95 33.17 12.55
CA GLN A 643 -33.59 34.33 13.37
C GLN A 643 -32.53 35.16 12.63
N ILE A 644 -32.83 36.43 12.35
CA ILE A 644 -31.99 37.29 11.51
C ILE A 644 -31.58 38.54 12.28
N LYS A 645 -30.30 38.92 12.25
CA LYS A 645 -29.77 40.13 12.89
C LYS A 645 -28.81 40.88 12.00
N ASP A 646 -28.76 42.19 12.17
CA ASP A 646 -27.92 43.12 11.38
C ASP A 646 -28.28 43.13 9.87
N PHE A 647 -29.54 42.79 9.56
CA PHE A 647 -30.20 43.03 8.27
C PHE A 647 -31.28 44.09 8.46
N THR A 648 -31.24 45.18 7.70
CA THR A 648 -32.19 46.29 7.81
C THR A 648 -33.18 46.26 6.64
N GLY A 649 -34.34 45.63 6.79
CA GLY A 649 -35.37 45.63 5.73
C GLY A 649 -36.40 44.50 5.82
N ASP A 650 -37.33 44.47 4.85
CA ASP A 650 -38.15 43.28 4.57
C ASP A 650 -37.22 42.18 4.01
N ILE A 651 -37.48 40.91 4.29
CA ILE A 651 -36.68 39.82 3.72
C ILE A 651 -36.67 39.83 2.19
N MET A 652 -37.73 40.35 1.57
CA MET A 652 -37.81 40.55 0.13
C MET A 652 -36.74 41.52 -0.39
N ASP A 653 -36.23 42.42 0.44
CA ASP A 653 -35.16 43.37 0.07
C ASP A 653 -33.81 42.65 -0.10
N TYR A 654 -33.66 41.47 0.52
CA TYR A 654 -32.44 40.64 0.50
C TYR A 654 -32.65 39.30 -0.19
N SER A 655 -33.71 39.22 -1.01
CA SER A 655 -34.04 38.05 -1.81
C SER A 655 -34.30 38.43 -3.26
N TYR A 656 -33.81 37.64 -4.21
CA TYR A 656 -34.13 37.84 -5.62
C TYR A 656 -34.84 36.62 -6.19
N PHE A 657 -36.11 36.77 -6.59
CA PHE A 657 -36.95 35.69 -7.11
C PHE A 657 -37.51 36.00 -8.49
N TYR A 658 -37.43 35.04 -9.42
CA TYR A 658 -38.14 35.13 -10.70
C TYR A 658 -39.66 34.80 -10.58
N ASN A 659 -40.07 33.96 -9.62
CA ASN A 659 -41.47 33.61 -9.36
C ASN A 659 -41.80 33.57 -7.85
N SER A 660 -42.18 34.72 -7.28
CA SER A 660 -42.38 34.90 -5.83
C SER A 660 -43.59 34.19 -5.22
N LYS A 661 -44.48 33.57 -6.02
CA LYS A 661 -45.72 32.93 -5.51
C LYS A 661 -45.50 31.64 -4.72
N ASN A 662 -44.31 31.05 -4.81
CA ASN A 662 -43.96 29.80 -4.16
C ASN A 662 -42.96 29.99 -3.01
N PHE A 663 -42.81 31.24 -2.54
CA PHE A 663 -42.00 31.59 -1.39
C PHE A 663 -42.91 31.84 -0.19
N ASP A 664 -42.65 31.15 0.92
CA ASP A 664 -43.24 31.47 2.22
C ASP A 664 -42.15 32.00 3.16
N GLY A 665 -42.23 33.29 3.47
CA GLY A 665 -41.34 34.00 4.39
C GLY A 665 -42.01 34.44 5.70
N SER A 666 -43.24 34.02 5.95
CA SER A 666 -44.20 34.71 6.83
C SER A 666 -43.98 34.54 8.35
N ALA A 667 -42.86 33.95 8.78
CA ALA A 667 -42.64 33.59 10.19
C ALA A 667 -41.17 33.70 10.64
N ASN A 668 -40.41 34.67 10.12
CA ASN A 668 -39.03 34.93 10.58
C ASN A 668 -39.02 36.02 11.67
N GLU A 669 -38.05 35.94 12.58
CA GLU A 669 -37.93 36.82 13.74
C GLU A 669 -36.55 37.51 13.79
N GLU A 670 -36.46 38.64 14.50
CA GLU A 670 -35.17 39.29 14.77
C GLU A 670 -34.36 38.46 15.77
N TYR A 671 -33.09 38.19 15.47
CA TYR A 671 -32.20 37.51 16.42
C TYR A 671 -31.74 38.50 17.50
N THR A 672 -32.15 38.26 18.75
CA THR A 672 -31.89 39.16 19.90
C THR A 672 -30.73 38.71 20.80
N GLY A 673 -30.05 37.61 20.42
CA GLY A 673 -28.91 37.06 21.17
C GLY A 673 -27.62 37.86 21.00
N ASP A 674 -26.69 37.69 21.94
CA ASP A 674 -25.33 38.19 21.81
C ASP A 674 -24.52 37.26 20.90
N SER A 675 -24.15 37.79 19.73
CA SER A 675 -23.39 37.16 18.65
C SER A 675 -22.05 36.59 19.15
N THR A 676 -21.42 37.27 20.11
CA THR A 676 -20.18 36.79 20.75
C THR A 676 -20.41 35.50 21.54
N SER A 677 -21.58 35.35 22.18
CA SER A 677 -21.88 34.19 23.02
C SER A 677 -22.12 32.89 22.23
N PHE A 678 -22.52 32.96 20.96
CA PHE A 678 -22.68 31.77 20.12
C PHE A 678 -21.35 31.31 19.52
N LEU A 679 -20.52 32.25 19.07
CA LEU A 679 -19.13 31.97 18.72
C LEU A 679 -18.37 31.39 19.92
N ASP A 680 -18.55 31.93 21.13
CA ASP A 680 -17.99 31.37 22.36
C ASP A 680 -18.52 29.96 22.64
N LYS A 681 -19.79 29.65 22.36
CA LYS A 681 -20.33 28.28 22.47
C LYS A 681 -19.75 27.32 21.42
N ILE A 682 -19.52 27.79 20.19
CA ILE A 682 -18.82 27.00 19.16
C ILE A 682 -17.36 26.82 19.56
N PHE A 683 -16.68 27.86 20.02
CA PHE A 683 -15.30 27.78 20.49
C PHE A 683 -15.21 26.90 21.73
N ASP A 684 -16.16 26.94 22.65
CA ASP A 684 -16.25 26.05 23.79
C ASP A 684 -16.61 24.62 23.38
N PHE A 685 -17.39 24.41 22.32
CA PHE A 685 -17.63 23.08 21.73
C PHE A 685 -16.35 22.52 21.09
N VAL A 686 -15.67 23.31 20.24
CA VAL A 686 -14.40 22.96 19.61
C VAL A 686 -13.30 22.79 20.66
N LYS A 687 -13.30 23.61 21.71
CA LYS A 687 -12.39 23.51 22.85
C LYS A 687 -12.75 22.37 23.77
N ASN A 688 -14.02 21.97 23.91
CA ASN A 688 -14.39 20.75 24.61
C ASN A 688 -14.01 19.52 23.80
N LEU A 689 -14.18 19.52 22.47
CA LEU A 689 -13.60 18.50 21.59
C LEU A 689 -12.08 18.44 21.77
N TRP A 690 -11.41 19.59 21.76
CA TRP A 690 -9.98 19.70 22.05
C TRP A 690 -9.65 19.19 23.46
N ASP A 691 -10.34 19.62 24.50
CA ASP A 691 -10.04 19.27 25.90
C ASP A 691 -10.41 17.81 26.22
N VAL A 692 -11.43 17.22 25.59
CA VAL A 692 -11.74 15.78 25.68
C VAL A 692 -10.62 14.95 25.03
N TYR A 693 -10.10 15.40 23.88
CA TYR A 693 -9.02 14.71 23.18
C TYR A 693 -7.60 15.03 23.71
N VAL A 694 -7.39 16.18 24.36
CA VAL A 694 -6.07 16.70 24.78
C VAL A 694 -5.89 16.78 26.30
N LYS A 695 -6.94 17.11 27.09
CA LYS A 695 -6.88 17.25 28.56
C LYS A 695 -7.66 16.20 29.34
N GLY A 696 -8.53 15.41 28.68
CA GLY A 696 -9.43 14.43 29.27
C GLY A 696 -8.77 13.18 29.86
N LYS A 697 -7.44 13.03 29.75
CA LYS A 697 -6.67 12.03 30.51
C LYS A 697 -6.00 12.65 31.72
N ASN A 698 -6.81 13.14 32.66
CA ASN A 698 -6.41 13.28 34.05
C ASN A 698 -7.48 12.65 34.96
N SER A 699 -7.50 11.31 34.98
CA SER A 699 -7.65 10.48 36.18
C SER A 699 -7.73 9.01 35.76
N VAL A 700 -6.58 8.41 35.45
CA VAL A 700 -6.46 6.95 35.62
C VAL A 700 -6.51 6.72 37.13
N LYS A 701 -7.61 6.15 37.62
CA LYS A 701 -7.62 5.54 38.95
C LYS A 701 -6.66 4.35 38.90
N ASP A 702 -5.72 4.36 39.84
CA ASP A 702 -4.77 3.30 40.18
C ASP A 702 -5.40 1.90 40.06
N PRO A 703 -4.83 0.97 39.25
CA PRO A 703 -5.33 -0.39 39.10
C PRO A 703 -5.21 -1.27 40.37
N ASN A 704 -4.64 -0.76 41.46
CA ASN A 704 -4.36 -1.56 42.67
C ASN A 704 -5.41 -1.47 43.78
N ASN A 705 -6.55 -0.82 43.59
CA ASN A 705 -7.57 -0.76 44.64
C ASN A 705 -8.66 -1.83 44.44
N VAL A 706 -8.44 -2.99 45.07
CA VAL A 706 -9.42 -4.06 45.24
C VAL A 706 -10.52 -3.57 46.18
N ASP A 707 -11.72 -3.31 45.65
CA ASP A 707 -12.91 -3.15 46.49
C ASP A 707 -13.68 -4.48 46.54
N THR A 708 -13.39 -5.23 47.60
CA THR A 708 -14.13 -6.39 48.05
C THR A 708 -15.50 -5.96 48.58
N ASN A 709 -16.57 -6.12 47.79
CA ASN A 709 -17.90 -6.61 48.21
C ASN A 709 -19.01 -6.15 47.25
N LYS A 710 -19.45 -7.06 46.38
CA LYS A 710 -20.88 -7.36 46.21
C LYS A 710 -21.02 -8.73 45.57
N ASN A 711 -21.51 -9.66 46.37
CA ASN A 711 -21.69 -11.06 46.09
C ASN A 711 -23.16 -11.33 45.70
N THR A 712 -23.37 -12.33 44.83
CA THR A 712 -24.59 -13.15 44.63
C THR A 712 -25.81 -12.46 43.97
N THR A 713 -26.53 -13.02 42.98
CA THR A 713 -26.87 -14.43 42.66
C THR A 713 -27.13 -14.63 41.16
N SER A 714 -26.75 -15.81 40.66
CA SER A 714 -27.17 -16.45 39.40
C SER A 714 -28.46 -17.27 39.57
N SER A 715 -29.31 -17.30 38.54
CA SER A 715 -30.29 -18.38 38.28
C SER A 715 -30.63 -18.31 36.78
N GLY A 716 -30.50 -19.35 35.96
CA GLY A 716 -30.80 -20.75 36.24
C GLY A 716 -32.20 -21.05 35.69
N SER A 717 -32.25 -21.63 34.50
CA SER A 717 -33.43 -22.22 33.87
C SER A 717 -33.86 -23.48 34.60
N ASP A 718 -35.16 -23.62 34.86
CA ASP A 718 -35.79 -24.91 35.17
C ASP A 718 -37.03 -25.12 34.29
N VAL A 719 -37.11 -26.32 33.74
CA VAL A 719 -38.17 -26.87 32.89
C VAL A 719 -39.25 -27.52 33.77
N ALA A 720 -40.53 -27.36 33.43
CA ALA A 720 -41.55 -28.40 33.61
C ALA A 720 -42.84 -28.11 32.81
N ASP A 721 -43.28 -29.14 32.08
CA ASP A 721 -44.57 -29.32 31.41
C ASP A 721 -45.79 -29.18 32.34
N ASN A 722 -46.92 -28.72 31.80
CA ASN A 722 -48.13 -29.56 31.62
C ASN A 722 -49.35 -28.80 31.05
N THR A 723 -49.83 -29.32 29.89
CA THR A 723 -51.21 -29.69 29.49
C THR A 723 -52.40 -28.75 29.73
N ASP A 724 -53.07 -28.42 28.62
CA ASP A 724 -54.51 -28.65 28.28
C ASP A 724 -55.00 -27.52 27.35
N ASP A 725 -55.84 -27.71 26.34
CA ASP A 725 -56.37 -28.86 25.60
C ASP A 725 -57.13 -28.25 24.39
N SER A 726 -57.54 -29.12 23.47
CA SER A 726 -58.57 -28.98 22.44
C SER A 726 -58.16 -28.65 21.00
N ARG A 727 -58.68 -29.55 20.17
CA ARG A 727 -58.37 -29.96 18.80
C ARG A 727 -59.22 -29.20 17.77
N ASP A 728 -58.85 -29.44 16.51
CA ASP A 728 -59.69 -29.60 15.29
C ASP A 728 -59.15 -28.70 14.17
N ASP A 729 -59.05 -29.09 12.90
CA ASP A 729 -58.93 -30.37 12.20
C ASP A 729 -58.66 -29.99 10.72
N ILE A 730 -57.94 -30.85 9.98
CA ILE A 730 -58.18 -31.17 8.55
C ILE A 730 -57.75 -30.19 7.40
N LYS A 731 -56.70 -30.64 6.69
CA LYS A 731 -56.54 -30.91 5.22
C LYS A 731 -56.72 -29.78 4.19
N SER A 732 -55.66 -29.46 3.43
CA SER A 732 -55.32 -29.94 2.06
C SER A 732 -56.20 -29.43 0.91
N ASN A 733 -55.64 -28.68 -0.04
CA ASN A 733 -55.26 -29.22 -1.35
C ASN A 733 -54.67 -28.17 -2.29
N SER A 734 -53.85 -28.72 -3.18
CA SER A 734 -53.00 -28.19 -4.24
C SER A 734 -53.72 -28.01 -5.58
N THR A 735 -52.89 -27.68 -6.59
CA THR A 735 -53.08 -27.77 -8.06
C THR A 735 -53.89 -26.65 -8.69
N ASP A 736 -53.65 -26.18 -9.90
CA ASP A 736 -52.58 -26.20 -10.92
C ASP A 736 -53.29 -25.56 -12.13
N SER A 737 -52.59 -24.79 -12.98
CA SER A 737 -52.86 -24.88 -14.42
C SER A 737 -51.77 -24.22 -15.25
N SER A 738 -51.19 -25.08 -16.08
CA SER A 738 -50.19 -24.93 -17.13
C SER A 738 -50.72 -24.32 -18.45
N GLY A 739 -49.77 -23.99 -19.34
CA GLY A 739 -49.97 -23.87 -20.80
C GLY A 739 -49.24 -22.65 -21.38
N ASP A 740 -48.03 -22.65 -21.96
CA ASP A 740 -47.30 -23.52 -22.91
C ASP A 740 -47.21 -22.91 -24.33
N SER A 741 -46.10 -23.23 -25.02
CA SER A 741 -45.73 -22.99 -26.43
C SER A 741 -45.17 -21.60 -26.81
N ASP A 742 -44.16 -21.43 -27.68
CA ASP A 742 -43.20 -22.34 -28.32
C ASP A 742 -42.14 -21.51 -29.08
N VAL A 743 -40.88 -21.97 -29.00
CA VAL A 743 -39.89 -22.20 -30.08
C VAL A 743 -39.52 -21.13 -31.11
N GLY A 744 -38.20 -20.87 -31.23
CA GLY A 744 -37.57 -20.33 -32.44
C GLY A 744 -36.07 -20.03 -32.32
N ASP A 745 -35.24 -21.07 -32.43
CA ASP A 745 -33.76 -21.10 -32.50
C ASP A 745 -33.07 -20.08 -33.44
N SER A 746 -31.88 -19.58 -33.07
CA SER A 746 -30.59 -19.94 -33.73
C SER A 746 -29.39 -19.06 -33.33
N LEU A 747 -28.43 -19.70 -32.65
CA LEU A 747 -26.98 -19.77 -32.92
C LEU A 747 -26.09 -18.49 -33.01
N ASP A 748 -25.23 -18.38 -31.98
CA ASP A 748 -23.77 -18.64 -32.06
C ASP A 748 -22.76 -17.51 -32.35
N LYS A 749 -21.86 -17.28 -31.35
CA LYS A 749 -20.36 -17.22 -31.37
C LYS A 749 -19.83 -16.26 -30.29
N SER A 750 -19.29 -16.75 -29.16
CA SER A 750 -17.89 -17.18 -28.89
C SER A 750 -16.88 -16.00 -28.87
N HIS A 751 -15.92 -15.83 -27.96
CA HIS A 751 -15.08 -16.72 -27.15
C HIS A 751 -14.47 -15.97 -25.94
N TYR A 752 -14.24 -16.64 -24.80
CA TYR A 752 -12.97 -16.55 -24.05
C TYR A 752 -12.73 -17.87 -23.31
N SER A 753 -11.65 -18.54 -23.68
CA SER A 753 -11.21 -19.83 -23.13
C SER A 753 -10.09 -19.61 -22.11
N ALA A 754 -10.27 -20.12 -20.89
CA ALA A 754 -9.16 -20.50 -20.01
C ALA A 754 -8.89 -22.00 -20.20
N LYS A 755 -7.74 -22.34 -20.82
CA LYS A 755 -7.17 -23.68 -20.79
C LYS A 755 -5.85 -23.60 -20.04
N ASN A 756 -5.86 -24.10 -18.80
CA ASN A 756 -4.66 -24.67 -18.19
C ASN A 756 -4.50 -26.09 -18.76
N SER A 757 -3.37 -26.32 -19.42
CA SER A 757 -2.88 -27.64 -19.78
C SER A 757 -1.59 -27.87 -19.00
N LEU A 758 -1.66 -28.67 -17.93
CA LEU A 758 -0.52 -29.43 -17.45
C LEU A 758 -0.91 -30.90 -17.50
N SER A 759 0.02 -31.64 -18.06
CA SER A 759 -0.01 -33.02 -18.49
C SER A 759 -0.19 -34.03 -17.36
N GLU A 760 -1.19 -34.90 -17.49
CA GLU A 760 -1.13 -36.24 -16.90
C GLU A 760 -0.29 -37.14 -17.82
N SER A 761 0.73 -37.77 -17.25
CA SER A 761 1.28 -39.03 -17.74
C SER A 761 0.99 -40.10 -16.70
N GLU A 762 0.40 -41.18 -17.18
CA GLU A 762 -0.26 -42.25 -16.47
C GLU A 762 0.63 -43.07 -15.51
N SER A 763 -0.07 -43.64 -14.52
CA SER A 763 0.07 -45.00 -14.00
C SER A 763 1.36 -45.40 -13.27
N ASN A 764 1.24 -45.60 -11.95
CA ASN A 764 1.19 -46.96 -11.42
C ASN A 764 0.56 -46.98 -10.03
N VAL A 765 -0.61 -47.62 -9.95
CA VAL A 765 -1.29 -47.99 -8.72
C VAL A 765 -0.60 -49.23 -8.17
N GLY A 766 0.08 -49.07 -7.04
CA GLY A 766 0.55 -50.16 -6.18
C GLY A 766 -0.30 -50.18 -4.93
N ASP A 767 -1.35 -50.99 -4.95
CA ASP A 767 -2.24 -51.29 -3.85
C ASP A 767 -1.46 -52.10 -2.77
N SER A 768 -1.41 -51.60 -1.54
CA SER A 768 -1.19 -52.46 -0.38
C SER A 768 -1.79 -51.83 0.87
N SER A 769 -2.92 -52.43 1.27
CA SER A 769 -3.54 -52.30 2.57
C SER A 769 -2.70 -52.98 3.64
N SER A 770 -2.47 -52.30 4.76
CA SER A 770 -2.40 -52.96 6.06
C SER A 770 -2.69 -51.93 7.15
N GLY A 771 -3.80 -52.13 7.85
CA GLY A 771 -4.07 -51.43 9.10
C GLY A 771 -3.26 -52.05 10.23
N LEU A 772 -2.90 -51.24 11.22
CA LEU A 772 -2.62 -51.65 12.59
C LEU A 772 -2.83 -50.44 13.51
N SER A 773 -3.49 -50.74 14.63
CA SER A 773 -3.93 -49.87 15.71
C SER A 773 -2.83 -49.53 16.73
N SER A 774 -3.13 -48.53 17.59
CA SER A 774 -2.54 -48.19 18.90
C SER A 774 -1.08 -47.73 18.88
N ASP A 775 -0.66 -46.68 19.57
CA ASP A 775 -0.92 -46.38 20.97
C ASP A 775 -0.66 -44.90 21.30
N SER A 776 -1.39 -44.44 22.30
CA SER A 776 -1.15 -43.22 23.05
C SER A 776 0.16 -43.28 23.81
N SER A 777 0.99 -42.25 23.68
CA SER A 777 1.81 -41.77 24.80
C SER A 777 2.19 -40.31 24.58
N SER A 778 1.67 -39.47 25.47
CA SER A 778 2.20 -38.12 25.70
C SER A 778 3.54 -38.25 26.43
N PRO A 779 4.51 -37.36 26.15
CA PRO A 779 5.47 -36.96 27.15
C PRO A 779 5.34 -35.46 27.46
N GLU A 780 4.97 -35.22 28.71
CA GLU A 780 5.46 -34.17 29.61
C GLU A 780 6.04 -32.89 28.99
N VAL A 781 5.24 -31.84 29.13
CA VAL A 781 5.66 -30.43 29.02
C VAL A 781 6.67 -30.14 30.12
N HIS A 782 7.95 -30.06 29.74
CA HIS A 782 8.93 -29.33 30.54
C HIS A 782 8.66 -27.82 30.37
N GLU A 783 8.10 -27.20 31.41
CA GLU A 783 8.13 -25.75 31.59
C GLU A 783 9.60 -25.29 31.67
N LEU A 784 10.06 -24.62 30.61
CA LEU A 784 11.27 -23.81 30.62
C LEU A 784 10.87 -22.34 30.42
N GLU A 785 11.48 -21.52 31.27
CA GLU A 785 11.12 -20.16 31.63
C GLU A 785 10.85 -19.22 30.44
N LYS A 786 9.69 -18.55 30.48
CA LYS A 786 9.44 -17.35 29.67
C LYS A 786 10.53 -16.32 29.97
N SER A 787 11.42 -16.08 29.02
CA SER A 787 12.30 -14.92 29.06
C SER A 787 11.43 -13.66 29.00
N ASN A 788 11.58 -12.83 30.04
CA ASN A 788 10.86 -11.58 30.24
C ASN A 788 11.29 -10.50 29.24
N VAL A 789 10.88 -10.62 27.98
CA VAL A 789 10.99 -9.54 26.97
C VAL A 789 9.61 -9.11 26.47
N SER A 790 8.55 -9.39 27.24
CA SER A 790 7.17 -8.96 26.94
C SER A 790 6.61 -7.96 27.95
N LYS A 791 7.44 -7.10 28.54
CA LYS A 791 6.96 -6.12 29.53
C LYS A 791 7.26 -4.63 29.29
N ASP A 792 8.01 -4.28 28.25
CA ASP A 792 8.30 -2.86 27.95
C ASP A 792 7.72 -2.34 26.62
N ILE A 793 6.70 -3.00 26.06
CA ILE A 793 5.88 -2.45 24.96
C ILE A 793 4.41 -2.46 25.37
N ALA A 794 4.13 -1.78 26.48
CA ALA A 794 2.78 -1.48 26.95
C ALA A 794 2.72 -0.10 27.64
N ASP A 795 3.61 0.83 27.23
CA ASP A 795 3.49 2.23 27.61
C ASP A 795 3.09 3.05 26.39
N ASP A 796 1.80 3.36 26.31
CA ASP A 796 1.15 4.31 25.38
C ASP A 796 1.76 5.74 25.42
N ASN A 797 2.82 5.96 26.22
CA ASN A 797 3.41 7.26 26.47
C ASN A 797 4.38 7.72 25.38
N TYR A 798 5.04 6.82 24.63
CA TYR A 798 6.01 7.26 23.60
C TYR A 798 5.34 7.95 22.39
N LEU A 799 4.15 7.47 22.00
CA LEU A 799 3.32 8.10 20.96
C LEU A 799 2.79 9.47 21.41
N ILE A 800 2.45 9.59 22.69
CA ILE A 800 2.00 10.84 23.33
C ILE A 800 3.14 11.87 23.39
N TRP A 801 4.37 11.44 23.69
CA TRP A 801 5.55 12.32 23.70
C TRP A 801 5.88 12.87 22.31
N ILE A 802 5.74 12.08 21.25
CA ILE A 802 5.99 12.53 19.87
C ILE A 802 4.92 13.53 19.41
N VAL A 803 3.63 13.26 19.70
CA VAL A 803 2.53 14.19 19.42
C VAL A 803 2.69 15.50 20.22
N LEU A 804 3.12 15.44 21.48
CA LEU A 804 3.43 16.62 22.30
C LEU A 804 4.57 17.47 21.72
N VAL A 805 5.63 16.85 21.22
CA VAL A 805 6.76 17.56 20.60
C VAL A 805 6.33 18.28 19.33
N ILE A 806 5.50 17.64 18.48
CA ILE A 806 4.97 18.24 17.25
C ILE A 806 4.06 19.43 17.57
N VAL A 807 3.14 19.29 18.54
CA VAL A 807 2.23 20.37 18.95
C VAL A 807 2.99 21.56 19.57
N VAL A 808 4.05 21.30 20.35
CA VAL A 808 4.91 22.37 20.92
C VAL A 808 5.69 23.11 19.83
N ILE A 809 6.16 22.41 18.79
CA ILE A 809 6.83 23.04 17.64
C ILE A 809 5.84 23.97 16.89
N PHE A 810 4.61 23.53 16.65
CA PHE A 810 3.58 24.38 16.02
C PHE A 810 3.17 25.57 16.89
N ALA A 811 3.07 25.41 18.21
CA ALA A 811 2.81 26.51 19.13
C ALA A 811 3.96 27.54 19.16
N LEU A 812 5.22 27.10 19.11
CA LEU A 812 6.38 27.98 19.06
C LEU A 812 6.49 28.70 17.71
N LEU A 813 6.13 28.05 16.60
CA LEU A 813 6.06 28.67 15.27
C LEU A 813 4.93 29.72 15.19
N ALA A 814 3.76 29.44 15.76
CA ALA A 814 2.64 30.38 15.83
C ALA A 814 2.95 31.60 16.73
N ILE A 815 3.63 31.40 17.87
CA ILE A 815 4.10 32.48 18.75
C ILE A 815 5.21 33.30 18.07
N GLY A 816 6.08 32.65 17.29
CA GLY A 816 7.11 33.32 16.48
C GLY A 816 6.51 34.18 15.37
N TYR A 817 5.40 33.75 14.76
CA TYR A 817 4.70 34.48 13.70
C TYR A 817 3.96 35.73 14.22
N ASN A 818 3.42 35.69 15.45
CA ASN A 818 2.78 36.84 16.10
C ASN A 818 3.76 37.90 16.66
N LYS A 819 5.08 37.70 16.52
CA LYS A 819 6.11 38.65 16.98
C LYS A 819 6.92 39.31 15.86
N ARG A 820 6.43 39.30 14.62
CA ARG A 820 6.95 40.14 13.53
C ARG A 820 5.92 41.10 12.99
#